data_AF-A0A096B204-F1
#
_entry.id   AF-A0A096B204-F1
#
_cell.length_a   1.000
_cell.length_b   1.000
_cell.length_c   1.000
_cell.angle_alpha   90.00
_cell.angle_beta   90.00
_cell.angle_gamma   90.00
#
_symmetry.space_group_name_H-M   'P 1'
#
loop_
_entity.id
_entity.type
_entity.pdbx_description
1 polymer ?
#
loop_
_entity_poly.entity_id
_entity_poly.type
_entity_poly.pdbx_seq_one_letter_code
_entity_poly.pdbx_strand_id
1 'polypeptide(L)'
;MIPRKHKMSIIENNKHKSAHSIAKDVITNSVLFMFWSMVIIAIYMLLCSCSHNIDNVESEQQQGVHIVYLNVKVDGAIVKNDNKESTRAFAYDFNNKQALPLLRLKADDVEEGLCLIRNENPKIPLRCIKVVWKGCENGVRCDNFTADIKCPNNEKIGKWEACFLLGQGKYDEKSRCVIFSGEHFARPITIRKEQRWDMPYLSKWLPLSTEDGVNMSTPRVNFLPQGSFIRMKIANTTEKDINIAALRMKPTDNSMQAAPFVWEAKWQVDEQKDSPIVVPVLLKNGEDLICKLDKPITLKPKEMSKVYGFWVMPVGKNVSFSNDLYIVPQTEAIAKRSEWWLYHTPLDGMSNSQGQEAGKSYTFKPKLRSIVPTKLNNWMQDMEDDRLICKMSIPGTHDTGAWSSGIWWVKTQDKDIKGQLENGIRFFDIRLVLDGDVLKLCHSSVVFDRTFHKDVLRATADFLRDHPSETVIMTIKRDHDYDHDGGNKYRAAVGNILNADPYIKQYIAGAFSPDLTMGDIRGKMLIVSREGWYSTNSGWITSWPDNRQFSTTLASTNYSTTTLHVEDTYKCRAGDKVNLVRQNLIKASEAYGGMAPEWFITFCSYTGPNGIGTPNVVTGYVDPYVKDILNKDQQLRTTGILLFNFEGWYGLTKEVIKFNKKFPPKLIQRYEDE
;
A
#
# COMPACT_ATOMS: atom_id res chain seq x y z
N MET A 1 11.55 57.02 17.18
CA MET A 1 11.71 58.49 17.07
C MET A 1 13.03 58.79 16.37
N ILE A 2 12.93 59.27 15.12
CA ILE A 2 13.75 60.17 14.26
C ILE A 2 15.03 60.81 14.89
N PRO A 3 16.04 61.40 14.16
CA PRO A 3 16.38 61.42 12.70
C PRO A 3 17.88 61.42 12.24
N ARG A 4 18.11 61.12 10.94
CA ARG A 4 18.88 61.88 9.86
C ARG A 4 20.40 62.23 10.04
N LYS A 5 21.28 62.38 9.03
CA LYS A 5 21.23 62.54 7.54
C LYS A 5 22.65 62.53 6.89
N HIS A 6 22.70 62.17 5.60
CA HIS A 6 23.47 62.71 4.44
C HIS A 6 25.02 62.67 4.26
N LYS A 7 25.46 62.09 3.12
CA LYS A 7 25.94 62.72 1.83
C LYS A 7 26.51 61.59 0.93
N MET A 8 26.03 61.25 -0.27
CA MET A 8 25.98 61.87 -1.62
C MET A 8 27.32 62.13 -2.36
N SER A 9 27.33 61.70 -3.64
CA SER A 9 28.13 62.11 -4.83
C SER A 9 29.43 61.32 -5.16
N ILE A 10 29.82 60.97 -6.41
CA ILE A 10 29.28 61.08 -7.79
C ILE A 10 30.14 60.17 -8.73
N ILE A 11 29.46 59.44 -9.64
CA ILE A 11 29.70 59.15 -11.09
C ILE A 11 31.15 59.04 -11.64
N GLU A 12 31.46 57.89 -12.27
CA GLU A 12 32.04 57.88 -13.63
C GLU A 12 31.74 56.58 -14.41
N ASN A 13 31.34 56.77 -15.67
CA ASN A 13 30.91 55.81 -16.68
C ASN A 13 32.12 55.30 -17.49
N ASN A 14 32.13 54.02 -17.90
CA ASN A 14 32.02 53.70 -19.34
C ASN A 14 31.96 52.19 -19.67
N LYS A 15 30.85 51.88 -20.36
CA LYS A 15 30.56 50.88 -21.40
C LYS A 15 31.70 50.02 -21.95
N HIS A 16 31.46 48.70 -21.97
CA HIS A 16 31.36 47.88 -23.20
C HIS A 16 30.63 46.56 -22.86
N LYS A 17 29.43 46.34 -23.43
CA LYS A 17 28.76 45.03 -23.43
C LYS A 17 28.46 44.61 -24.87
N SER A 18 28.79 43.35 -25.16
CA SER A 18 28.80 42.74 -26.48
C SER A 18 27.39 42.40 -26.99
N ALA A 19 27.28 42.31 -28.32
CA ALA A 19 26.04 42.13 -29.10
C ALA A 19 25.20 40.88 -28.72
N HIS A 20 25.75 39.93 -27.97
CA HIS A 20 25.03 38.72 -27.53
C HIS A 20 24.10 38.95 -26.32
N SER A 21 24.34 40.00 -25.53
CA SER A 21 23.46 40.38 -24.40
C SER A 21 22.21 41.12 -24.86
N ILE A 22 22.27 41.80 -26.02
CA ILE A 22 21.17 42.63 -26.53
C ILE A 22 20.11 41.74 -27.21
N ALA A 23 20.50 40.61 -27.82
CA ALA A 23 19.56 39.70 -28.46
C ALA A 23 18.65 38.96 -27.46
N LYS A 24 19.13 38.62 -26.26
CA LYS A 24 18.30 37.96 -25.24
C LYS A 24 17.26 38.90 -24.62
N ASP A 25 17.65 40.14 -24.30
CA ASP A 25 16.74 41.13 -23.70
C ASP A 25 15.69 41.64 -24.70
N VAL A 26 15.98 41.62 -26.01
CA VAL A 26 14.99 41.95 -27.04
C VAL A 26 13.98 40.81 -27.21
N ILE A 27 14.38 39.55 -27.10
CA ILE A 27 13.45 38.40 -27.23
C ILE A 27 12.54 38.28 -25.99
N THR A 28 13.06 38.43 -24.76
CA THR A 28 12.22 38.39 -23.55
C THR A 28 11.26 39.57 -23.47
N ASN A 29 11.67 40.78 -23.85
CA ASN A 29 10.75 41.92 -23.90
C ASN A 29 9.72 41.77 -25.03
N SER A 30 10.05 41.19 -26.17
CA SER A 30 9.09 40.98 -27.27
C SER A 30 8.00 39.96 -26.92
N VAL A 31 8.37 38.88 -26.21
CA VAL A 31 7.40 37.87 -25.74
C VAL A 31 6.52 38.43 -24.63
N LEU A 32 7.09 39.23 -23.71
CA LEU A 32 6.31 39.91 -22.68
C LEU A 32 5.37 40.97 -23.28
N PHE A 33 5.82 41.69 -24.31
CA PHE A 33 4.99 42.65 -25.04
C PHE A 33 3.87 41.95 -25.81
N MET A 34 4.13 40.82 -26.48
CA MET A 34 3.07 40.03 -27.12
C MET A 34 2.07 39.47 -26.11
N PHE A 35 2.51 39.03 -24.93
CA PHE A 35 1.63 38.53 -23.88
C PHE A 35 0.72 39.65 -23.33
N TRP A 36 1.27 40.83 -23.04
CA TRP A 36 0.49 41.99 -22.62
C TRP A 36 -0.38 42.55 -23.73
N SER A 37 0.05 42.48 -25.00
CA SER A 37 -0.77 42.86 -26.16
C SER A 37 -1.96 41.92 -26.33
N MET A 38 -1.78 40.61 -26.15
CA MET A 38 -2.87 39.65 -26.21
C MET A 38 -3.83 39.78 -25.02
N VAL A 39 -3.32 40.11 -23.82
CA VAL A 39 -4.17 40.41 -22.66
C VAL A 39 -4.92 41.72 -22.86
N ILE A 40 -4.30 42.76 -23.43
CA ILE A 40 -4.97 44.03 -23.76
C ILE A 40 -5.97 43.84 -24.90
N ILE A 41 -5.68 43.03 -25.93
CA ILE A 41 -6.64 42.68 -26.98
C ILE A 41 -7.77 41.82 -26.43
N ALA A 42 -7.50 40.90 -25.49
CA ALA A 42 -8.55 40.13 -24.82
C ALA A 42 -9.43 41.04 -23.94
N ILE A 43 -8.83 41.98 -23.22
CA ILE A 43 -9.53 43.00 -22.42
C ILE A 43 -10.29 43.98 -23.33
N TYR A 44 -9.73 44.39 -24.47
CA TYR A 44 -10.37 45.27 -25.45
C TYR A 44 -11.47 44.53 -26.22
N MET A 45 -11.33 43.23 -26.49
CA MET A 45 -12.41 42.37 -26.99
C MET A 45 -13.50 42.18 -25.93
N LEU A 46 -13.14 42.03 -24.65
CA LEU A 46 -14.09 42.00 -23.52
C LEU A 46 -14.76 43.37 -23.26
N LEU A 47 -14.10 44.49 -23.55
CA LEU A 47 -14.63 45.85 -23.37
C LEU A 47 -15.40 46.37 -24.61
N CYS A 48 -15.00 45.98 -25.83
CA CYS A 48 -15.73 46.24 -27.07
C CYS A 48 -16.91 45.28 -27.28
N SER A 49 -16.92 44.11 -26.63
CA SER A 49 -18.15 43.33 -26.44
C SER A 49 -19.16 44.01 -25.51
N CYS A 50 -18.71 45.02 -24.75
CA CYS A 50 -19.54 45.79 -23.80
C CYS A 50 -19.88 47.21 -24.30
N SER A 51 -19.69 47.52 -25.59
CA SER A 51 -19.94 48.88 -26.09
C SER A 51 -20.34 48.93 -27.57
N HIS A 52 -21.38 48.20 -27.96
CA HIS A 52 -22.32 48.57 -29.05
C HIS A 52 -23.58 47.70 -28.95
N ASN A 53 -24.51 48.15 -28.11
CA ASN A 53 -25.94 47.87 -28.23
C ASN A 53 -26.68 48.90 -27.37
N ILE A 54 -26.78 50.11 -27.90
CA ILE A 54 -27.84 51.05 -27.53
C ILE A 54 -28.73 51.13 -28.76
N ASP A 55 -30.02 50.90 -28.52
CA ASP A 55 -31.17 51.00 -29.42
C ASP A 55 -31.48 49.79 -30.32
N ASN A 56 -31.66 48.64 -29.67
CA ASN A 56 -32.96 47.97 -29.72
C ASN A 56 -33.25 47.40 -28.34
N VAL A 57 -34.14 48.08 -27.62
CA VAL A 57 -34.77 47.59 -26.40
C VAL A 57 -35.69 46.43 -26.80
N GLU A 58 -35.14 45.26 -27.07
CA GLU A 58 -35.85 44.02 -26.76
C GLU A 58 -35.56 43.74 -25.30
N SER A 59 -36.59 44.01 -24.49
CA SER A 59 -36.65 43.65 -23.08
C SER A 59 -36.10 42.24 -22.87
N GLU A 60 -34.92 42.11 -22.25
CA GLU A 60 -34.69 40.98 -21.37
C GLU A 60 -35.76 41.10 -20.29
N GLN A 61 -36.89 40.44 -20.50
CA GLN A 61 -37.82 40.15 -19.44
C GLN A 61 -36.97 39.47 -18.36
N GLN A 62 -36.69 40.18 -17.27
CA GLN A 62 -36.57 39.54 -15.97
C GLN A 62 -37.78 38.63 -15.90
N GLN A 63 -37.58 37.34 -16.16
CA GLN A 63 -38.61 36.34 -16.04
C GLN A 63 -38.99 36.40 -14.57
N GLY A 64 -40.07 37.13 -14.27
CA GLY A 64 -40.55 37.25 -12.91
C GLY A 64 -40.73 35.83 -12.37
N VAL A 65 -40.42 35.64 -11.10
CA VAL A 65 -40.54 34.34 -10.46
C VAL A 65 -41.70 34.47 -9.48
N HIS A 66 -42.69 33.61 -9.60
CA HIS A 66 -43.73 33.46 -8.59
C HIS A 66 -43.43 32.22 -7.77
N ILE A 67 -43.77 32.28 -6.47
CA ILE A 67 -43.60 31.15 -5.57
C ILE A 67 -44.90 30.38 -5.55
N VAL A 68 -44.83 29.10 -5.89
CA VAL A 68 -45.92 28.14 -5.69
C VAL A 68 -45.69 27.48 -4.34
N TYR A 69 -46.70 27.61 -3.47
CA TYR A 69 -46.73 26.97 -2.15
C TYR A 69 -47.51 25.68 -2.27
N LEU A 70 -46.86 24.54 -2.06
CA LEU A 70 -47.52 23.24 -2.03
C LEU A 70 -47.59 22.73 -0.60
N ASN A 71 -48.78 22.32 -0.16
CA ASN A 71 -48.98 21.59 1.09
C ASN A 71 -49.14 20.10 0.77
N VAL A 72 -48.14 19.28 1.10
CA VAL A 72 -48.10 17.87 0.72
C VAL A 72 -48.50 16.99 1.90
N LYS A 73 -49.64 16.31 1.75
CA LYS A 73 -50.12 15.25 2.64
C LYS A 73 -49.65 13.88 2.14
N VAL A 74 -49.01 13.10 3.01
CA VAL A 74 -48.54 11.76 2.69
C VAL A 74 -49.50 10.71 3.25
N ASP A 75 -50.10 9.87 2.40
CA ASP A 75 -51.08 8.84 2.76
C ASP A 75 -50.44 7.57 3.41
N GLY A 76 -49.39 7.79 4.21
CA GLY A 76 -48.56 6.75 4.81
C GLY A 76 -47.64 6.03 3.81
N ALA A 77 -46.76 5.19 4.35
CA ALA A 77 -45.77 4.46 3.55
C ALA A 77 -45.55 3.04 4.07
N ILE A 78 -45.22 2.13 3.14
CA ILE A 78 -44.82 0.75 3.42
C ILE A 78 -43.44 0.49 2.82
N VAL A 79 -42.61 -0.24 3.56
CA VAL A 79 -41.36 -0.82 3.05
C VAL A 79 -41.66 -2.18 2.47
N LYS A 80 -41.51 -2.35 1.15
CA LYS A 80 -41.84 -3.61 0.47
C LYS A 80 -40.67 -4.60 0.59
N ASN A 81 -40.96 -5.82 1.04
CA ASN A 81 -40.03 -6.95 1.01
C ASN A 81 -40.81 -8.18 0.51
N ASP A 82 -40.48 -8.69 -0.68
CA ASP A 82 -41.31 -9.69 -1.38
C ASP A 82 -41.25 -11.12 -0.82
N ASN A 83 -40.70 -11.32 0.40
CA ASN A 83 -40.79 -12.59 1.13
C ASN A 83 -41.82 -12.50 2.26
N LYS A 84 -43.07 -12.83 1.92
CA LYS A 84 -44.16 -13.07 2.89
C LYS A 84 -43.87 -14.34 3.71
N GLU A 85 -43.16 -14.19 4.82
CA GLU A 85 -43.48 -14.96 6.03
C GLU A 85 -43.56 -13.98 7.21
N SER A 86 -44.73 -14.00 7.83
CA SER A 86 -45.23 -13.07 8.82
C SER A 86 -44.30 -12.85 10.02
N THR A 87 -44.02 -11.58 10.30
CA THR A 87 -43.96 -10.97 11.65
C THR A 87 -43.58 -11.87 12.83
N ARG A 88 -42.31 -11.82 13.23
CA ARG A 88 -41.84 -11.59 14.62
C ARG A 88 -40.32 -11.37 14.57
N ALA A 89 -39.81 -10.55 15.48
CA ALA A 89 -38.43 -10.07 15.60
C ALA A 89 -37.35 -11.02 15.03
N PHE A 90 -36.44 -10.47 14.19
CA PHE A 90 -35.14 -11.01 13.73
C PHE A 90 -34.72 -12.44 14.19
N ALA A 91 -35.53 -13.47 13.96
CA ALA A 91 -35.14 -14.86 14.17
C ALA A 91 -34.48 -15.33 12.87
N TYR A 92 -33.19 -15.02 12.71
CA TYR A 92 -32.43 -15.46 11.54
C TYR A 92 -32.25 -16.97 11.60
N ASP A 93 -32.89 -17.69 10.70
CA ASP A 93 -32.48 -19.05 10.32
C ASP A 93 -31.41 -18.90 9.21
N PHE A 94 -30.24 -19.52 9.43
CA PHE A 94 -29.15 -19.54 8.45
C PHE A 94 -29.52 -20.21 7.11
N ASN A 95 -30.69 -20.85 7.03
CA ASN A 95 -31.16 -21.53 5.83
C ASN A 95 -31.74 -20.59 4.75
N ASN A 96 -32.21 -19.38 5.10
CA ASN A 96 -32.77 -18.45 4.09
C ASN A 96 -31.68 -17.55 3.46
N LYS A 97 -31.03 -18.08 2.42
CA LYS A 97 -29.80 -17.53 1.84
C LYS A 97 -29.92 -16.13 1.22
N GLN A 98 -31.13 -15.62 0.92
CA GLN A 98 -31.31 -14.35 0.17
C GLN A 98 -32.13 -13.27 0.90
N ALA A 99 -32.70 -13.54 2.08
CA ALA A 99 -33.55 -12.57 2.77
C ALA A 99 -32.77 -11.30 3.22
N LEU A 100 -33.20 -10.13 2.75
CA LEU A 100 -32.74 -8.84 3.28
C LEU A 100 -33.14 -8.64 4.74
N PRO A 101 -32.33 -7.96 5.57
CA PRO A 101 -32.80 -7.42 6.84
C PRO A 101 -34.02 -6.52 6.62
N LEU A 102 -35.06 -6.68 7.44
CA LEU A 102 -36.23 -5.80 7.39
C LEU A 102 -35.94 -4.51 8.15
N LEU A 103 -36.26 -3.35 7.57
CA LEU A 103 -36.33 -2.10 8.34
C LEU A 103 -37.50 -2.23 9.34
N ARG A 104 -37.18 -2.18 10.64
CA ARG A 104 -38.16 -2.12 11.72
C ARG A 104 -37.91 -0.87 12.55
N LEU A 105 -38.80 0.11 12.41
CA LEU A 105 -38.92 1.24 13.31
C LEU A 105 -39.97 0.89 14.37
N LYS A 106 -39.66 1.08 15.65
CA LYS A 106 -40.67 0.99 16.70
C LYS A 106 -41.65 2.16 16.56
N ALA A 107 -42.80 2.06 17.24
CA ALA A 107 -43.69 3.21 17.36
C ALA A 107 -42.90 4.42 17.88
N ASP A 108 -43.03 5.55 17.18
CA ASP A 108 -42.35 6.82 17.46
C ASP A 108 -40.82 6.85 17.25
N ASP A 109 -40.20 5.75 16.79
CA ASP A 109 -38.84 5.83 16.23
C ASP A 109 -38.87 6.73 14.99
N VAL A 110 -37.82 7.54 14.85
CA VAL A 110 -37.70 8.53 13.79
C VAL A 110 -36.56 8.17 12.83
N GLU A 111 -36.82 8.30 11.54
CA GLU A 111 -35.86 8.17 10.45
C GLU A 111 -35.91 9.41 9.56
N GLU A 112 -34.75 9.97 9.22
CA GLU A 112 -34.68 11.08 8.27
C GLU A 112 -34.82 10.58 6.83
N GLY A 113 -35.21 11.48 5.94
CA GLY A 113 -35.30 11.22 4.53
C GLY A 113 -35.31 12.49 3.69
N LEU A 114 -35.38 12.31 2.39
CA LEU A 114 -35.53 13.40 1.42
C LEU A 114 -36.82 13.20 0.62
N CYS A 115 -37.52 14.29 0.32
CA CYS A 115 -38.56 14.34 -0.68
C CYS A 115 -38.09 15.25 -1.82
N LEU A 116 -38.06 14.71 -3.03
CA LEU A 116 -37.80 15.48 -4.24
C LEU A 116 -39.12 15.69 -4.96
N ILE A 117 -39.47 16.93 -5.23
CA ILE A 117 -40.69 17.33 -5.93
C ILE A 117 -40.29 17.91 -7.28
N ARG A 118 -40.85 17.37 -8.34
CA ARG A 118 -40.66 17.86 -9.72
C ARG A 118 -41.99 18.17 -10.38
N ASN A 119 -41.93 19.00 -11.40
CA ASN A 119 -43.04 19.23 -12.31
C ASN A 119 -42.77 18.54 -13.65
N GLU A 120 -43.84 18.18 -14.35
CA GLU A 120 -43.81 17.71 -15.74
C GLU A 120 -43.11 18.73 -16.67
N ASN A 121 -43.25 20.03 -16.38
CA ASN A 121 -42.50 21.08 -17.06
C ASN A 121 -41.05 21.13 -16.53
N PRO A 122 -40.03 20.74 -17.33
CA PRO A 122 -38.64 20.66 -16.88
C PRO A 122 -37.99 22.02 -16.61
N LYS A 123 -38.64 23.13 -17.03
CA LYS A 123 -38.18 24.49 -16.74
C LYS A 123 -38.56 24.96 -15.34
N ILE A 124 -39.51 24.28 -14.69
CA ILE A 124 -39.81 24.49 -13.27
C ILE A 124 -38.76 23.73 -12.46
N PRO A 125 -38.03 24.40 -11.55
CA PRO A 125 -36.93 23.78 -10.82
C PRO A 125 -37.44 22.68 -9.88
N LEU A 126 -36.68 21.60 -9.83
CA LEU A 126 -36.87 20.54 -8.84
C LEU A 126 -36.58 21.09 -7.42
N ARG A 127 -37.40 20.68 -6.46
CA ARG A 127 -37.23 21.05 -5.04
C ARG A 127 -36.93 19.82 -4.20
N CYS A 128 -35.88 19.88 -3.39
CA CYS A 128 -35.55 18.87 -2.40
C CYS A 128 -35.91 19.38 -0.99
N ILE A 129 -36.53 18.54 -0.18
CA ILE A 129 -37.01 18.85 1.17
C ILE A 129 -36.60 17.72 2.11
N LYS A 130 -36.16 18.06 3.31
CA LYS A 130 -35.94 17.07 4.37
C LYS A 130 -37.28 16.64 4.94
N VAL A 131 -37.51 15.34 5.01
CA VAL A 131 -38.72 14.75 5.60
C VAL A 131 -38.34 13.83 6.74
N VAL A 132 -39.30 13.62 7.63
CA VAL A 132 -39.11 12.83 8.84
C VAL A 132 -40.16 11.73 8.89
N TRP A 133 -39.71 10.49 8.95
CA TRP A 133 -40.53 9.30 8.98
C TRP A 133 -40.63 8.75 10.41
N LYS A 134 -41.84 8.54 10.90
CA LYS A 134 -42.14 7.94 12.20
C LYS A 134 -42.62 6.51 12.02
N GLY A 135 -42.09 5.58 12.82
CA GLY A 135 -42.55 4.19 12.81
C GLY A 135 -44.00 4.04 13.28
N CYS A 136 -44.73 3.13 12.65
CA CYS A 136 -46.09 2.71 13.05
C CYS A 136 -46.28 1.20 12.83
N GLU A 137 -47.36 0.61 13.37
CA GLU A 137 -47.59 -0.85 13.33
C GLU A 137 -47.51 -1.47 11.93
N ASN A 138 -47.87 -0.72 10.89
CA ASN A 138 -47.96 -1.19 9.50
C ASN A 138 -47.05 -0.43 8.51
N GLY A 139 -45.95 0.17 8.98
CA GLY A 139 -44.97 0.82 8.11
C GLY A 139 -44.38 2.09 8.73
N VAL A 140 -44.32 3.15 7.92
CA VAL A 140 -43.83 4.46 8.37
C VAL A 140 -44.77 5.56 7.92
N ARG A 141 -44.88 6.63 8.71
CA ARG A 141 -45.70 7.81 8.41
C ARG A 141 -44.83 9.05 8.37
N CYS A 142 -45.14 9.97 7.46
CA CYS A 142 -44.53 11.30 7.41
C CYS A 142 -45.60 12.30 7.83
N ASP A 143 -45.23 13.28 8.66
CA ASP A 143 -46.10 14.43 8.91
C ASP A 143 -46.25 15.26 7.63
N ASN A 144 -47.33 16.03 7.52
CA ASN A 144 -47.52 16.94 6.39
C ASN A 144 -46.40 17.98 6.35
N PHE A 145 -45.98 18.37 5.15
CA PHE A 145 -44.93 19.36 4.98
C PHE A 145 -45.24 20.30 3.82
N THR A 146 -44.63 21.48 3.85
CA THR A 146 -44.78 22.48 2.80
C THR A 146 -43.56 22.54 1.90
N ALA A 147 -43.80 22.86 0.63
CA ALA A 147 -42.78 22.99 -0.40
C ALA A 147 -42.96 24.31 -1.15
N ASP A 148 -41.96 25.18 -1.01
CA ASP A 148 -41.93 26.45 -1.72
C ASP A 148 -41.10 26.26 -3.01
N ILE A 149 -41.77 26.40 -4.16
CA ILE A 149 -41.14 26.19 -5.47
C ILE A 149 -41.20 27.49 -6.27
N LYS A 150 -40.02 27.94 -6.70
CA LYS A 150 -39.84 29.16 -7.51
C LYS A 150 -40.12 28.85 -8.97
N CYS A 151 -41.29 29.25 -9.46
CA CYS A 151 -41.73 29.01 -10.84
C CYS A 151 -41.52 30.27 -11.69
N PRO A 152 -40.90 30.16 -12.88
CA PRO A 152 -40.84 31.29 -13.81
C PRO A 152 -42.25 31.69 -14.28
N ASN A 153 -42.56 32.99 -14.33
CA ASN A 153 -43.91 33.56 -14.57
C ASN A 153 -44.54 33.19 -15.92
N ASN A 154 -43.73 32.78 -16.89
CA ASN A 154 -44.21 32.44 -18.23
C ASN A 154 -44.30 30.92 -18.47
N GLU A 155 -44.07 30.12 -17.43
CA GLU A 155 -44.07 28.66 -17.54
C GLU A 155 -45.39 28.06 -17.08
N LYS A 156 -45.97 27.19 -17.91
CA LYS A 156 -47.19 26.46 -17.56
C LYS A 156 -46.86 25.42 -16.50
N ILE A 157 -47.59 25.47 -15.38
CA ILE A 157 -47.51 24.46 -14.32
C ILE A 157 -48.21 23.18 -14.84
N GLY A 158 -47.42 22.12 -14.99
CA GLY A 158 -47.90 20.78 -15.35
C GLY A 158 -48.22 19.94 -14.12
N LYS A 159 -48.32 18.62 -14.30
CA LYS A 159 -48.52 17.69 -13.17
C LYS A 159 -47.30 17.67 -12.26
N TRP A 160 -47.54 17.49 -10.97
CA TRP A 160 -46.50 17.38 -9.96
C TRP A 160 -46.25 15.93 -9.59
N GLU A 161 -45.00 15.60 -9.33
CA GLU A 161 -44.58 14.29 -8.85
C GLU A 161 -43.62 14.43 -7.66
N ALA A 162 -43.70 13.49 -6.73
CA ALA A 162 -42.79 13.39 -5.60
C ALA A 162 -42.09 12.03 -5.58
N CYS A 163 -40.81 12.03 -5.25
CA CYS A 163 -40.05 10.82 -4.96
C CYS A 163 -39.39 10.94 -3.60
N PHE A 164 -39.48 9.88 -2.81
CA PHE A 164 -39.02 9.84 -1.43
C PHE A 164 -37.80 8.94 -1.29
N LEU A 165 -36.79 9.44 -0.59
CA LEU A 165 -35.69 8.67 -0.01
C LEU A 165 -35.98 8.49 1.48
N LEU A 166 -35.96 7.25 1.94
CA LEU A 166 -35.96 6.89 3.35
C LEU A 166 -34.54 6.46 3.72
N GLY A 167 -33.95 7.13 4.71
CA GLY A 167 -32.56 6.99 5.11
C GLY A 167 -31.71 8.19 4.72
N GLN A 168 -30.43 8.14 5.11
CA GLN A 168 -29.48 9.22 4.93
C GLN A 168 -29.12 9.44 3.45
N GLY A 169 -29.02 10.70 3.04
CA GLY A 169 -28.62 11.09 1.69
C GLY A 169 -28.39 12.59 1.58
N LYS A 170 -27.61 12.99 0.58
CA LYS A 170 -27.28 14.38 0.30
C LYS A 170 -27.64 14.74 -1.13
N TYR A 171 -28.50 15.74 -1.28
CA TYR A 171 -28.80 16.35 -2.57
C TYR A 171 -27.80 17.46 -2.90
N ASP A 172 -27.25 17.43 -4.10
CA ASP A 172 -26.45 18.50 -4.69
C ASP A 172 -27.26 19.21 -5.78
N GLU A 173 -27.59 20.48 -5.54
CA GLU A 173 -28.36 21.31 -6.46
C GLU A 173 -27.63 21.56 -7.80
N LYS A 174 -26.30 21.61 -7.80
CA LYS A 174 -25.51 21.94 -9.01
C LYS A 174 -25.47 20.78 -9.98
N SER A 175 -25.17 19.59 -9.49
CA SER A 175 -25.12 18.36 -10.29
C SER A 175 -26.48 17.68 -10.41
N ARG A 176 -27.49 18.15 -9.66
CA ARG A 176 -28.84 17.58 -9.60
C ARG A 176 -28.79 16.07 -9.31
N CYS A 177 -28.00 15.70 -8.31
CA CYS A 177 -27.85 14.31 -7.91
C CYS A 177 -28.06 14.15 -6.41
N VAL A 178 -28.60 12.99 -6.03
CA VAL A 178 -28.62 12.55 -4.64
C VAL A 178 -27.56 11.48 -4.49
N ILE A 179 -26.64 11.68 -3.54
CA ILE A 179 -25.65 10.69 -3.14
C ILE A 179 -26.09 10.12 -1.80
N PHE A 180 -26.10 8.79 -1.70
CA PHE A 180 -26.40 8.08 -0.46
C PHE A 180 -25.53 6.84 -0.34
N SER A 181 -25.33 6.41 0.89
CA SER A 181 -24.54 5.26 1.26
C SER A 181 -25.29 4.41 2.29
N GLY A 182 -24.88 3.16 2.45
CA GLY A 182 -25.29 2.38 3.61
C GLY A 182 -24.27 2.46 4.74
N GLU A 183 -24.40 1.53 5.68
CA GLU A 183 -23.45 1.36 6.78
C GLU A 183 -22.05 0.96 6.27
N HIS A 184 -21.05 1.84 6.53
CA HIS A 184 -19.65 1.66 6.11
C HIS A 184 -18.84 0.70 6.99
N PHE A 185 -19.47 0.06 7.97
CA PHE A 185 -18.82 -0.84 8.92
C PHE A 185 -19.51 -2.20 8.92
N ALA A 186 -18.70 -3.26 8.98
CA ALA A 186 -19.15 -4.60 9.27
C ALA A 186 -19.37 -4.75 10.77
N ARG A 187 -20.58 -5.14 11.18
CA ARG A 187 -20.90 -5.40 12.59
C ARG A 187 -21.52 -6.79 12.80
N PRO A 188 -21.41 -7.40 13.99
CA PRO A 188 -21.92 -8.74 14.23
C PRO A 188 -23.45 -8.80 14.16
N ILE A 189 -23.96 -9.81 13.46
CA ILE A 189 -25.37 -10.15 13.41
C ILE A 189 -25.71 -10.97 14.66
N THR A 190 -26.63 -10.46 15.47
CA THR A 190 -27.11 -11.14 16.68
C THR A 190 -28.37 -11.92 16.36
N ILE A 191 -28.28 -13.24 16.47
CA ILE A 191 -29.42 -14.14 16.23
C ILE A 191 -30.54 -13.83 17.23
N ARG A 192 -31.79 -13.74 16.75
CA ARG A 192 -33.00 -13.51 17.57
C ARG A 192 -33.04 -12.16 18.29
N LYS A 193 -32.24 -11.18 17.86
CA LYS A 193 -32.28 -9.80 18.38
C LYS A 193 -32.52 -8.81 17.26
N GLU A 194 -33.41 -7.84 17.49
CA GLU A 194 -33.64 -6.76 16.52
C GLU A 194 -32.43 -5.83 16.44
N GLN A 195 -31.99 -5.53 15.21
CA GLN A 195 -30.88 -4.62 14.92
C GLN A 195 -31.31 -3.65 13.82
N ARG A 196 -31.13 -2.34 14.04
CA ARG A 196 -31.45 -1.27 13.07
C ARG A 196 -30.27 -1.06 12.14
N TRP A 197 -30.47 -1.21 10.83
CA TRP A 197 -29.45 -1.03 9.80
C TRP A 197 -29.77 0.21 8.96
N ASP A 198 -28.75 0.99 8.65
CA ASP A 198 -28.87 2.15 7.78
C ASP A 198 -28.87 1.67 6.33
N MET A 199 -30.07 1.59 5.76
CA MET A 199 -30.31 1.08 4.42
C MET A 199 -31.13 2.12 3.66
N PRO A 200 -30.63 2.67 2.55
CA PRO A 200 -31.39 3.62 1.75
C PRO A 200 -32.51 2.90 1.00
N TYR A 201 -33.72 3.47 1.07
CA TYR A 201 -34.85 3.03 0.27
C TYR A 201 -35.39 4.17 -0.58
N LEU A 202 -35.74 3.89 -1.83
CA LEU A 202 -36.35 4.86 -2.73
C LEU A 202 -37.76 4.43 -3.11
N SER A 203 -38.67 5.41 -3.20
CA SER A 203 -39.95 5.22 -3.86
C SER A 203 -39.80 5.34 -5.38
N LYS A 204 -40.85 4.97 -6.12
CA LYS A 204 -41.02 5.48 -7.49
C LYS A 204 -41.37 6.97 -7.46
N TRP A 205 -41.35 7.63 -8.62
CA TRP A 205 -42.02 8.91 -8.74
C TRP A 205 -43.53 8.70 -8.58
N LEU A 206 -44.14 9.45 -7.68
CA LEU A 206 -45.55 9.35 -7.32
C LEU A 206 -46.26 10.62 -7.80
N PRO A 207 -47.37 10.50 -8.53
CA PRO A 207 -48.15 11.66 -8.92
C PRO A 207 -48.75 12.31 -7.67
N LEU A 208 -48.74 13.64 -7.63
CA LEU A 208 -49.43 14.42 -6.60
C LEU A 208 -50.83 14.77 -7.11
N SER A 209 -51.87 14.29 -6.41
CA SER A 209 -53.26 14.64 -6.70
C SER A 209 -53.67 15.89 -5.93
N THR A 210 -54.44 16.77 -6.55
CA THR A 210 -54.93 18.01 -5.94
C THR A 210 -56.28 18.41 -6.51
N GLU A 211 -57.14 18.99 -5.67
CA GLU A 211 -58.44 19.56 -6.07
C GLU A 211 -58.36 21.09 -6.27
N ASP A 212 -57.48 21.76 -5.53
CA ASP A 212 -57.38 23.23 -5.45
C ASP A 212 -56.02 23.79 -5.94
N GLY A 213 -55.10 22.91 -6.36
CA GLY A 213 -53.77 23.26 -6.85
C GLY A 213 -52.73 23.54 -5.77
N VAL A 214 -53.12 23.62 -4.50
CA VAL A 214 -52.27 24.02 -3.35
C VAL A 214 -52.14 22.87 -2.35
N ASN A 215 -53.24 22.22 -2.02
CA ASN A 215 -53.27 21.05 -1.16
C ASN A 215 -53.12 19.80 -2.02
N MET A 216 -51.99 19.11 -1.83
CA MET A 216 -51.59 17.94 -2.58
C MET A 216 -51.58 16.72 -1.69
N SER A 217 -52.00 15.58 -2.24
CA SER A 217 -51.86 14.28 -1.60
C SER A 217 -51.01 13.35 -2.45
N THR A 218 -50.16 12.57 -1.79
CA THR A 218 -49.47 11.45 -2.43
C THR A 218 -50.34 10.20 -2.34
N PRO A 219 -50.30 9.30 -3.34
CA PRO A 219 -50.69 7.92 -3.09
C PRO A 219 -49.78 7.31 -2.01
N ARG A 220 -50.18 6.17 -1.47
CA ARG A 220 -49.38 5.42 -0.50
C ARG A 220 -47.98 5.13 -1.03
N VAL A 221 -46.96 5.51 -0.26
CA VAL A 221 -45.57 5.41 -0.68
C VAL A 221 -45.07 3.97 -0.51
N ASN A 222 -44.50 3.40 -1.58
CA ASN A 222 -43.87 2.08 -1.53
C ASN A 222 -42.35 2.24 -1.67
N PHE A 223 -41.62 1.88 -0.61
CA PHE A 223 -40.17 1.96 -0.57
C PHE A 223 -39.50 0.67 -1.06
N LEU A 224 -38.53 0.82 -1.96
CA LEU A 224 -37.68 -0.24 -2.51
C LEU A 224 -36.23 -0.07 -2.04
N PRO A 225 -35.58 -1.13 -1.53
CA PRO A 225 -34.21 -1.06 -1.03
C PRO A 225 -33.20 -0.75 -2.16
N GLN A 226 -32.18 0.05 -1.85
CA GLN A 226 -31.14 0.47 -2.80
C GLN A 226 -29.76 -0.06 -2.42
N GLY A 227 -29.23 -1.04 -3.15
CA GLY A 227 -27.98 -1.72 -2.81
C GLY A 227 -28.22 -3.16 -2.36
N SER A 228 -27.29 -3.72 -1.59
CA SER A 228 -27.30 -5.14 -1.20
C SER A 228 -26.66 -5.36 0.16
N PHE A 229 -27.16 -6.36 0.88
CA PHE A 229 -26.65 -6.70 2.20
C PHE A 229 -25.66 -7.86 2.14
N ILE A 230 -24.41 -7.62 2.53
CA ILE A 230 -23.36 -8.66 2.57
C ILE A 230 -23.29 -9.26 3.96
N ARG A 231 -23.31 -10.60 4.01
CA ARG A 231 -23.05 -11.40 5.20
C ARG A 231 -21.64 -11.95 5.10
N MET A 232 -20.78 -11.65 6.07
CA MET A 232 -19.39 -12.05 6.08
C MET A 232 -19.08 -12.98 7.24
N LYS A 233 -18.36 -14.07 6.97
CA LYS A 233 -17.84 -14.95 8.01
C LYS A 233 -16.38 -15.29 7.72
N ILE A 234 -15.50 -14.90 8.63
CA ILE A 234 -14.05 -14.99 8.46
C ILE A 234 -13.55 -16.28 9.13
N ALA A 235 -12.74 -17.06 8.41
CA ALA A 235 -12.11 -18.28 8.92
C ALA A 235 -10.60 -18.07 9.07
N ASN A 236 -10.04 -18.23 10.26
CA ASN A 236 -8.59 -18.30 10.42
C ASN A 236 -8.11 -19.73 10.16
N THR A 237 -7.52 -19.97 8.99
CA THR A 237 -6.94 -21.28 8.63
C THR A 237 -5.42 -21.30 8.76
N THR A 238 -4.83 -20.25 9.32
CA THR A 238 -3.40 -20.18 9.64
C THR A 238 -3.10 -20.86 10.97
N GLU A 239 -1.80 -20.97 11.27
CA GLU A 239 -1.28 -21.40 12.57
C GLU A 239 -0.97 -20.22 13.51
N LYS A 240 -1.41 -19.00 13.16
CA LYS A 240 -1.12 -17.76 13.90
C LYS A 240 -2.40 -17.15 14.45
N ASP A 241 -2.26 -16.42 15.55
CA ASP A 241 -3.28 -15.48 16.00
C ASP A 241 -3.32 -14.30 15.02
N ILE A 242 -4.52 -13.87 14.63
CA ILE A 242 -4.69 -12.82 13.63
C ILE A 242 -5.59 -11.72 14.20
N ASN A 243 -5.06 -10.51 14.27
CA ASN A 243 -5.82 -9.32 14.61
C ASN A 243 -6.42 -8.68 13.35
N ILE A 244 -7.70 -8.34 13.40
CA ILE A 244 -8.47 -7.86 12.26
C ILE A 244 -9.26 -6.64 12.72
N ALA A 245 -8.91 -5.46 12.19
CA ALA A 245 -9.70 -4.24 12.32
C ALA A 245 -10.45 -3.90 11.03
N ALA A 246 -9.91 -4.29 9.87
CA ALA A 246 -10.60 -4.19 8.60
C ALA A 246 -10.14 -5.27 7.63
N LEU A 247 -10.93 -5.48 6.58
CA LEU A 247 -10.50 -6.17 5.37
C LEU A 247 -10.31 -5.13 4.27
N ARG A 248 -9.17 -5.19 3.58
CA ARG A 248 -8.82 -4.30 2.48
C ARG A 248 -8.77 -5.10 1.19
N MET A 249 -9.52 -4.68 0.19
CA MET A 249 -9.52 -5.28 -1.13
C MET A 249 -8.77 -4.35 -2.08
N LYS A 250 -7.79 -4.88 -2.79
CA LYS A 250 -6.94 -4.12 -3.72
C LYS A 250 -7.23 -4.54 -5.16
N PRO A 251 -7.21 -3.63 -6.16
CA PRO A 251 -7.25 -4.02 -7.55
C PRO A 251 -5.92 -4.69 -7.97
N THR A 252 -5.99 -5.77 -8.73
CA THR A 252 -4.79 -6.46 -9.25
C THR A 252 -4.02 -5.60 -10.26
N ASP A 253 -4.71 -4.72 -11.00
CA ASP A 253 -4.10 -3.73 -11.89
C ASP A 253 -4.93 -2.43 -12.00
N ASN A 254 -4.33 -1.39 -12.58
CA ASN A 254 -4.91 -0.04 -12.70
C ASN A 254 -6.13 0.06 -13.66
N SER A 255 -6.56 -1.01 -14.31
CA SER A 255 -7.77 -1.04 -15.12
C SER A 255 -8.97 -1.64 -14.37
N MET A 256 -8.71 -2.30 -13.24
CA MET A 256 -9.73 -3.01 -12.45
C MET A 256 -10.31 -2.16 -11.32
N GLN A 257 -11.53 -2.49 -10.91
CA GLN A 257 -12.10 -2.01 -9.64
C GLN A 257 -11.66 -2.93 -8.50
N ALA A 258 -11.42 -2.35 -7.33
CA ALA A 258 -10.90 -3.08 -6.16
C ALA A 258 -11.84 -4.18 -5.66
N ALA A 259 -13.15 -4.03 -5.88
CA ALA A 259 -14.19 -4.93 -5.39
C ALA A 259 -15.41 -4.96 -6.34
N PRO A 260 -16.23 -6.02 -6.29
CA PRO A 260 -17.47 -6.11 -7.08
C PRO A 260 -18.59 -5.17 -6.57
N PHE A 261 -18.33 -4.45 -5.49
CA PHE A 261 -19.25 -3.54 -4.84
C PHE A 261 -18.52 -2.30 -4.30
N VAL A 262 -19.27 -1.22 -4.08
CA VAL A 262 -18.79 0.05 -3.55
C VAL A 262 -19.71 0.52 -2.40
N TRP A 263 -19.29 1.53 -1.65
CA TRP A 263 -20.06 2.03 -0.51
C TRP A 263 -21.21 2.96 -0.88
N GLU A 264 -21.02 3.71 -1.96
CA GLU A 264 -21.87 4.84 -2.31
C GLU A 264 -22.56 4.63 -3.66
N ALA A 265 -23.74 5.22 -3.78
CA ALA A 265 -24.49 5.29 -5.01
C ALA A 265 -24.92 6.73 -5.27
N LYS A 266 -25.07 7.05 -6.56
CA LYS A 266 -25.64 8.31 -7.04
C LYS A 266 -26.93 8.03 -7.77
N TRP A 267 -27.91 8.90 -7.54
CA TRP A 267 -29.15 8.96 -8.31
C TRP A 267 -29.24 10.32 -8.99
N GLN A 268 -29.31 10.30 -10.33
CA GLN A 268 -29.53 11.49 -11.15
C GLN A 268 -31.03 11.81 -11.18
N VAL A 269 -31.44 12.93 -10.59
CA VAL A 269 -32.88 13.16 -10.27
C VAL A 269 -33.67 13.80 -11.41
N ASP A 270 -33.01 14.37 -12.39
CA ASP A 270 -33.63 15.01 -13.56
C ASP A 270 -33.91 14.04 -14.72
N GLU A 271 -33.53 12.77 -14.61
CA GLU A 271 -33.96 11.74 -15.55
C GLU A 271 -35.48 11.54 -15.47
N GLN A 272 -36.19 11.86 -16.56
CA GLN A 272 -37.64 11.63 -16.70
C GLN A 272 -37.96 10.15 -16.96
N LYS A 273 -37.70 9.33 -15.95
CA LYS A 273 -38.15 7.93 -15.90
C LYS A 273 -39.11 7.76 -14.73
N ASP A 274 -40.04 6.81 -14.86
CA ASP A 274 -41.05 6.53 -13.83
C ASP A 274 -40.43 6.02 -12.52
N SER A 275 -39.26 5.38 -12.60
CA SER A 275 -38.55 4.82 -11.44
C SER A 275 -37.13 5.39 -11.38
N PRO A 276 -36.64 5.77 -10.19
CA PRO A 276 -35.26 6.20 -9.99
C PRO A 276 -34.25 5.19 -10.53
N ILE A 277 -33.24 5.69 -11.25
CA ILE A 277 -32.07 4.89 -11.62
C ILE A 277 -30.90 5.27 -10.73
N VAL A 278 -30.40 4.27 -10.02
CA VAL A 278 -29.29 4.40 -9.09
C VAL A 278 -28.06 3.77 -9.71
N VAL A 279 -26.96 4.52 -9.74
CA VAL A 279 -25.68 4.09 -10.30
C VAL A 279 -24.63 4.08 -9.18
N PRO A 280 -23.80 3.03 -9.06
CA PRO A 280 -22.72 2.98 -8.07
C PRO A 280 -21.71 4.11 -8.30
N VAL A 281 -21.19 4.69 -7.22
CA VAL A 281 -20.06 5.63 -7.25
C VAL A 281 -18.77 4.81 -7.20
N LEU A 282 -18.09 4.73 -8.35
CA LEU A 282 -16.87 3.94 -8.47
C LEU A 282 -15.71 4.57 -7.68
N LEU A 283 -14.85 3.72 -7.14
CA LEU A 283 -13.57 4.14 -6.57
C LEU A 283 -12.69 4.74 -7.66
N LYS A 284 -11.83 5.69 -7.29
CA LYS A 284 -10.83 6.21 -8.24
C LYS A 284 -9.84 5.11 -8.58
N ASN A 285 -9.12 5.30 -9.68
CA ASN A 285 -8.13 4.35 -10.11
C ASN A 285 -7.06 4.14 -9.01
N GLY A 286 -6.83 2.87 -8.64
CA GLY A 286 -5.86 2.49 -7.61
C GLY A 286 -6.31 2.68 -6.16
N GLU A 287 -7.54 3.13 -5.91
CA GLU A 287 -8.08 3.21 -4.54
C GLU A 287 -8.53 1.83 -4.04
N ASP A 288 -8.20 1.51 -2.78
CA ASP A 288 -8.59 0.27 -2.10
C ASP A 288 -10.00 0.36 -1.52
N LEU A 289 -10.74 -0.75 -1.55
CA LEU A 289 -11.98 -0.86 -0.76
C LEU A 289 -11.65 -1.36 0.64
N ILE A 290 -11.92 -0.55 1.68
CA ILE A 290 -11.69 -0.93 3.08
C ILE A 290 -13.04 -1.21 3.77
N CYS A 291 -13.25 -2.44 4.22
CA CYS A 291 -14.37 -2.87 5.05
C CYS A 291 -13.93 -2.95 6.51
N LYS A 292 -14.18 -1.88 7.27
CA LYS A 292 -13.86 -1.77 8.70
C LYS A 292 -14.81 -2.61 9.54
N LEU A 293 -14.32 -3.27 10.58
CA LEU A 293 -15.16 -3.88 11.60
C LEU A 293 -15.60 -2.82 12.61
N ASP A 294 -16.79 -2.97 13.20
CA ASP A 294 -17.30 -2.13 14.29
C ASP A 294 -16.38 -2.15 15.52
N LYS A 295 -15.77 -3.31 15.77
CA LYS A 295 -14.72 -3.52 16.76
C LYS A 295 -13.67 -4.47 16.19
N PRO A 296 -12.37 -4.22 16.44
CA PRO A 296 -11.32 -5.17 16.12
C PRO A 296 -11.55 -6.52 16.81
N ILE A 297 -11.15 -7.60 16.14
CA ILE A 297 -11.21 -8.96 16.68
C ILE A 297 -9.84 -9.63 16.54
N THR A 298 -9.57 -10.58 17.42
CA THR A 298 -8.46 -11.52 17.26
C THR A 298 -9.03 -12.92 17.07
N LEU A 299 -8.63 -13.60 16.01
CA LEU A 299 -8.99 -15.00 15.75
C LEU A 299 -7.78 -15.88 16.01
N LYS A 300 -7.93 -16.89 16.87
CA LYS A 300 -6.91 -17.92 17.08
C LYS A 300 -6.87 -18.91 15.91
N PRO A 301 -5.82 -19.74 15.77
CA PRO A 301 -5.77 -20.78 14.76
C PRO A 301 -7.03 -21.63 14.73
N LYS A 302 -7.59 -21.86 13.54
CA LYS A 302 -8.81 -22.64 13.28
C LYS A 302 -10.11 -22.02 13.82
N GLU A 303 -10.07 -20.81 14.39
CA GLU A 303 -11.28 -20.11 14.81
C GLU A 303 -12.05 -19.48 13.64
N MET A 304 -13.35 -19.31 13.88
CA MET A 304 -14.27 -18.65 12.97
C MET A 304 -14.82 -17.40 13.65
N SER A 305 -14.92 -16.30 12.92
CA SER A 305 -15.60 -15.11 13.41
C SER A 305 -17.11 -15.37 13.61
N LYS A 306 -17.76 -14.47 14.37
CA LYS A 306 -19.21 -14.26 14.25
C LYS A 306 -19.56 -13.89 12.81
N VAL A 307 -20.84 -13.99 12.45
CA VAL A 307 -21.30 -13.50 11.15
C VAL A 307 -21.47 -11.99 11.23
N TYR A 308 -20.76 -11.27 10.36
CA TYR A 308 -20.84 -9.83 10.22
C TYR A 308 -21.79 -9.45 9.08
N GLY A 309 -22.43 -8.30 9.19
CA GLY A 309 -23.29 -7.72 8.17
C GLY A 309 -22.84 -6.30 7.81
N PHE A 310 -22.97 -5.92 6.54
CA PHE A 310 -22.75 -4.56 6.05
C PHE A 310 -23.50 -4.32 4.72
N TRP A 311 -23.64 -3.05 4.33
CA TRP A 311 -24.40 -2.65 3.14
C TRP A 311 -23.48 -2.10 2.04
N VAL A 312 -23.73 -2.48 0.78
CA VAL A 312 -22.93 -2.06 -0.36
C VAL A 312 -23.79 -1.87 -1.62
N MET A 313 -23.24 -1.19 -2.62
CA MET A 313 -23.84 -0.98 -3.94
C MET A 313 -23.15 -1.87 -4.98
N PRO A 314 -23.88 -2.72 -5.71
CA PRO A 314 -23.29 -3.59 -6.72
C PRO A 314 -22.80 -2.78 -7.94
N VAL A 315 -21.64 -3.15 -8.50
CA VAL A 315 -21.03 -2.43 -9.64
C VAL A 315 -21.60 -2.85 -11.01
N GLY A 316 -22.27 -4.00 -11.10
CA GLY A 316 -23.02 -4.41 -12.30
C GLY A 316 -22.18 -4.78 -13.54
N LYS A 317 -20.84 -4.86 -13.46
CA LYS A 317 -19.99 -5.28 -14.59
C LYS A 317 -19.84 -6.81 -14.65
N ASN A 318 -19.83 -7.39 -15.85
CA ASN A 318 -19.61 -8.82 -16.12
C ASN A 318 -18.15 -9.29 -15.93
N VAL A 319 -17.28 -8.44 -15.38
CA VAL A 319 -15.83 -8.63 -15.22
C VAL A 319 -15.47 -7.81 -13.96
N SER A 320 -14.80 -8.27 -12.91
CA SER A 320 -13.84 -9.36 -12.70
C SER A 320 -13.70 -9.60 -11.19
N PHE A 321 -13.31 -10.81 -10.79
CA PHE A 321 -12.88 -11.10 -9.42
C PHE A 321 -11.52 -10.42 -9.18
N SER A 322 -11.46 -9.40 -8.30
CA SER A 322 -10.21 -9.01 -7.64
C SER A 322 -10.20 -9.68 -6.27
N ASN A 323 -9.30 -10.64 -6.07
CA ASN A 323 -9.26 -11.50 -4.87
C ASN A 323 -8.10 -11.14 -3.93
N ASP A 324 -7.43 -10.00 -4.14
CA ASP A 324 -6.35 -9.56 -3.27
C ASP A 324 -6.92 -8.93 -2.00
N LEU A 325 -7.37 -9.81 -1.10
CA LEU A 325 -7.87 -9.48 0.22
C LEU A 325 -6.70 -9.43 1.21
N TYR A 326 -6.53 -8.29 1.86
CA TYR A 326 -5.56 -8.08 2.92
C TYR A 326 -6.29 -7.84 4.24
N ILE A 327 -5.63 -8.23 5.33
CA ILE A 327 -6.07 -7.86 6.67
C ILE A 327 -5.43 -6.53 7.02
N VAL A 328 -6.21 -5.65 7.63
CA VAL A 328 -5.70 -4.46 8.29
C VAL A 328 -5.77 -4.71 9.79
N PRO A 329 -4.64 -4.75 10.51
CA PRO A 329 -4.63 -4.88 11.95
C PRO A 329 -5.09 -3.59 12.62
N GLN A 330 -5.38 -3.67 13.91
CA GLN A 330 -5.81 -2.52 14.72
C GLN A 330 -4.74 -1.44 14.82
N THR A 331 -3.47 -1.83 14.95
CA THR A 331 -2.33 -0.91 15.08
C THR A 331 -1.16 -1.37 14.22
N GLU A 332 -0.29 -0.42 13.88
CA GLU A 332 0.95 -0.70 13.16
C GLU A 332 1.91 -1.55 14.00
N ALA A 333 1.93 -1.38 15.33
CA ALA A 333 2.74 -2.20 16.23
C ALA A 333 2.38 -3.70 16.15
N ILE A 334 1.08 -4.03 16.01
CA ILE A 334 0.66 -5.43 15.80
C ILE A 334 1.17 -5.94 14.45
N ALA A 335 1.10 -5.12 13.41
CA ALA A 335 1.63 -5.49 12.08
C ALA A 335 3.13 -5.79 12.15
N LYS A 336 3.89 -4.88 12.77
CA LYS A 336 5.36 -4.96 12.85
C LYS A 336 5.86 -6.16 13.65
N ARG A 337 5.12 -6.57 14.69
CA ARG A 337 5.44 -7.71 15.56
C ARG A 337 4.92 -9.06 15.05
N SER A 338 4.27 -9.06 13.89
CA SER A 338 3.77 -10.27 13.24
C SER A 338 4.65 -10.60 12.05
N GLU A 339 4.62 -11.87 11.62
CA GLU A 339 5.27 -12.28 10.39
C GLU A 339 4.75 -11.43 9.22
N TRP A 340 5.65 -10.83 8.43
CA TRP A 340 5.34 -9.84 7.39
C TRP A 340 4.20 -10.28 6.45
N TRP A 341 4.18 -11.57 6.09
CA TRP A 341 3.19 -12.09 5.15
C TRP A 341 1.74 -11.93 5.64
N LEU A 342 1.48 -11.92 6.95
CA LEU A 342 0.12 -11.89 7.52
C LEU A 342 -0.68 -10.65 7.10
N TYR A 343 -0.01 -9.51 6.92
CA TYR A 343 -0.65 -8.23 6.59
C TYR A 343 -0.20 -7.64 5.25
N HIS A 344 0.75 -8.28 4.57
CA HIS A 344 1.32 -7.78 3.31
C HIS A 344 1.22 -8.74 2.12
N THR A 345 0.70 -9.94 2.31
CA THR A 345 0.36 -10.84 1.20
C THR A 345 -1.16 -10.98 1.07
N PRO A 346 -1.68 -11.11 -0.17
CA PRO A 346 -3.06 -11.51 -0.39
C PRO A 346 -3.41 -12.80 0.36
N LEU A 347 -4.62 -12.82 0.92
CA LEU A 347 -5.21 -14.00 1.56
C LEU A 347 -6.33 -14.57 0.70
N ASP A 348 -6.67 -15.83 0.96
CA ASP A 348 -7.69 -16.54 0.18
C ASP A 348 -9.11 -16.04 0.49
N GLY A 349 -9.57 -15.07 -0.31
CA GLY A 349 -10.95 -14.62 -0.29
C GLY A 349 -11.78 -15.30 -1.37
N MET A 350 -12.49 -16.39 -1.06
CA MET A 350 -13.56 -16.86 -1.96
C MET A 350 -14.84 -16.07 -1.69
N SER A 351 -15.29 -15.31 -2.69
CA SER A 351 -16.62 -14.71 -2.69
C SER A 351 -17.55 -15.43 -3.65
N ASN A 352 -18.68 -15.93 -3.14
CA ASN A 352 -19.83 -16.29 -3.96
C ASN A 352 -20.84 -15.13 -4.07
N SER A 353 -20.41 -13.89 -3.78
CA SER A 353 -21.26 -12.69 -3.73
C SER A 353 -21.61 -12.09 -5.10
N GLN A 354 -21.48 -12.85 -6.18
CA GLN A 354 -21.83 -12.37 -7.51
C GLN A 354 -23.35 -12.36 -7.65
N GLY A 355 -23.95 -11.21 -7.42
CA GLY A 355 -25.22 -10.85 -8.01
C GLY A 355 -25.29 -9.37 -8.26
N GLN A 356 -25.89 -9.02 -9.40
CA GLN A 356 -25.98 -7.64 -9.90
C GLN A 356 -27.25 -6.94 -9.40
N GLU A 357 -28.14 -7.66 -8.73
CA GLU A 357 -29.46 -7.18 -8.38
C GLU A 357 -29.46 -6.56 -6.99
N ALA A 358 -29.88 -5.28 -6.94
CA ALA A 358 -30.23 -4.61 -5.71
C ALA A 358 -31.36 -5.36 -4.99
N GLY A 359 -31.42 -5.20 -3.67
CA GLY A 359 -32.44 -5.82 -2.85
C GLY A 359 -32.21 -7.32 -2.59
N LYS A 360 -30.97 -7.81 -2.73
CA LYS A 360 -30.58 -9.18 -2.36
C LYS A 360 -29.59 -9.21 -1.21
N SER A 361 -29.51 -10.36 -0.54
CA SER A 361 -28.43 -10.65 0.40
C SER A 361 -27.43 -11.63 -0.19
N TYR A 362 -26.13 -11.34 0.01
CA TYR A 362 -25.02 -12.18 -0.45
C TYR A 362 -24.19 -12.68 0.71
N THR A 363 -23.44 -13.75 0.48
CA THR A 363 -22.50 -14.32 1.45
C THR A 363 -21.07 -14.11 0.99
N PHE A 364 -20.18 -13.78 1.92
CA PHE A 364 -18.75 -13.64 1.72
C PHE A 364 -18.04 -14.47 2.79
N LYS A 365 -17.17 -15.41 2.39
CA LYS A 365 -16.50 -16.35 3.30
C LYS A 365 -14.98 -16.30 3.12
N PRO A 366 -14.33 -15.20 3.54
CA PRO A 366 -12.88 -15.12 3.45
C PRO A 366 -12.21 -16.17 4.35
N LYS A 367 -11.18 -16.83 3.81
CA LYS A 367 -10.32 -17.78 4.50
C LYS A 367 -8.93 -17.17 4.63
N LEU A 368 -8.53 -16.88 5.85
CA LEU A 368 -7.20 -16.35 6.12
C LEU A 368 -6.21 -17.51 6.04
N ARG A 369 -5.42 -17.55 4.96
CA ARG A 369 -4.29 -18.46 4.75
C ARG A 369 -3.22 -17.76 3.92
N SER A 370 -1.97 -18.15 4.14
CA SER A 370 -0.91 -17.82 3.20
C SER A 370 -1.22 -18.45 1.84
N ILE A 371 -1.38 -17.62 0.81
CA ILE A 371 -1.46 -18.07 -0.58
C ILE A 371 -0.04 -18.32 -1.14
N VAL A 372 0.94 -17.57 -0.64
CA VAL A 372 2.34 -17.64 -1.09
C VAL A 372 3.12 -18.52 -0.12
N PRO A 373 3.37 -19.80 -0.43
CA PRO A 373 4.09 -20.68 0.47
C PRO A 373 5.53 -20.19 0.68
N THR A 374 6.01 -20.30 1.92
CA THR A 374 7.40 -20.01 2.25
C THR A 374 8.33 -21.06 1.66
N LYS A 375 9.27 -20.59 0.85
CA LYS A 375 10.34 -21.31 0.15
C LYS A 375 11.66 -20.57 0.39
N LEU A 376 12.74 -21.04 -0.24
CA LEU A 376 14.06 -20.40 -0.11
C LEU A 376 14.12 -19.01 -0.75
N ASN A 377 13.34 -18.73 -1.78
CA ASN A 377 13.37 -17.43 -2.45
C ASN A 377 12.55 -16.34 -1.71
N ASN A 378 11.83 -16.68 -0.65
CA ASN A 378 10.97 -15.75 0.10
C ASN A 378 10.93 -16.09 1.61
N TRP A 379 12.04 -16.60 2.16
CA TRP A 379 12.05 -17.11 3.54
C TRP A 379 11.95 -16.01 4.59
N MET A 380 12.35 -14.78 4.26
CA MET A 380 12.30 -13.66 5.20
C MET A 380 10.86 -13.14 5.41
N GLN A 381 9.87 -13.54 4.60
CA GLN A 381 8.46 -13.18 4.81
C GLN A 381 7.90 -13.67 6.16
N ASP A 382 8.50 -14.72 6.72
CA ASP A 382 8.13 -15.28 8.02
C ASP A 382 8.75 -14.48 9.19
N MET A 383 9.53 -13.43 8.91
CA MET A 383 10.15 -12.59 9.92
C MET A 383 9.25 -11.40 10.24
N GLU A 384 9.29 -10.95 11.48
CA GLU A 384 8.65 -9.71 11.94
C GLU A 384 9.43 -8.50 11.42
N ASP A 385 8.76 -7.36 11.24
CA ASP A 385 9.42 -6.14 10.78
C ASP A 385 10.31 -5.50 11.83
N ASP A 386 9.99 -5.64 13.12
CA ASP A 386 10.83 -5.14 14.21
C ASP A 386 12.04 -6.04 14.53
N ARG A 387 12.22 -7.14 13.78
CA ARG A 387 13.37 -8.03 13.93
C ARG A 387 14.65 -7.32 13.49
N LEU A 388 15.62 -7.22 14.39
CA LEU A 388 16.95 -6.68 14.12
C LEU A 388 17.72 -7.57 13.14
N ILE A 389 18.26 -6.97 12.08
CA ILE A 389 19.07 -7.68 11.08
C ILE A 389 20.31 -8.30 11.72
N CYS A 390 20.95 -7.61 12.65
CA CYS A 390 22.16 -8.07 13.33
C CYS A 390 21.96 -9.33 14.18
N LYS A 391 20.71 -9.67 14.51
CA LYS A 391 20.35 -10.89 15.23
C LYS A 391 20.03 -12.04 14.26
N MET A 392 19.73 -11.76 13.00
CA MET A 392 19.35 -12.81 12.04
C MET A 392 20.51 -13.74 11.69
N SER A 393 20.15 -14.99 11.38
CA SER A 393 21.04 -15.98 10.76
C SER A 393 20.90 -15.88 9.26
N ILE A 394 21.90 -15.30 8.58
CA ILE A 394 21.82 -14.95 7.16
C ILE A 394 22.86 -15.78 6.38
N PRO A 395 22.42 -16.64 5.45
CA PRO A 395 23.35 -17.36 4.60
C PRO A 395 23.94 -16.43 3.53
N GLY A 396 25.24 -16.53 3.35
CA GLY A 396 26.00 -15.75 2.38
C GLY A 396 26.91 -16.62 1.51
N THR A 397 27.46 -16.00 0.47
CA THR A 397 28.43 -16.65 -0.43
C THR A 397 29.76 -15.92 -0.40
N HIS A 398 30.85 -16.68 -0.24
CA HIS A 398 32.20 -16.17 -0.41
C HIS A 398 32.49 -15.94 -1.89
N ASP A 399 33.09 -14.79 -2.19
CA ASP A 399 33.44 -14.38 -3.55
C ASP A 399 32.29 -14.65 -4.53
N THR A 400 31.15 -14.04 -4.23
CA THR A 400 29.84 -14.31 -4.84
C THR A 400 29.89 -14.29 -6.36
N GLY A 401 30.79 -13.48 -6.94
CA GLY A 401 31.00 -13.26 -8.37
C GLY A 401 31.60 -14.41 -9.17
N ALA A 402 32.24 -15.38 -8.51
CA ALA A 402 33.08 -16.37 -9.18
C ALA A 402 32.33 -17.69 -9.51
N TRP A 403 31.19 -17.58 -10.21
CA TRP A 403 30.35 -18.76 -10.53
C TRP A 403 30.65 -19.44 -11.87
N SER A 404 31.26 -18.72 -12.81
CA SER A 404 31.75 -19.30 -14.05
C SER A 404 32.91 -18.44 -14.55
N SER A 405 34.11 -18.86 -14.17
CA SER A 405 35.38 -18.19 -14.46
C SER A 405 36.19 -18.90 -15.56
N GLY A 406 35.75 -20.08 -16.01
CA GLY A 406 36.56 -21.01 -16.82
C GLY A 406 37.81 -21.55 -16.11
N ILE A 407 38.11 -21.03 -14.91
CA ILE A 407 39.33 -21.25 -14.14
C ILE A 407 38.91 -21.92 -12.83
N TRP A 408 39.09 -23.24 -12.78
CA TRP A 408 38.53 -24.07 -11.71
C TRP A 408 39.07 -23.74 -10.31
N TRP A 409 40.29 -23.19 -10.18
CA TRP A 409 40.88 -22.86 -8.87
C TRP A 409 40.40 -21.53 -8.28
N VAL A 410 39.78 -20.64 -9.07
CA VAL A 410 39.16 -19.39 -8.57
C VAL A 410 37.64 -19.49 -8.47
N LYS A 411 37.05 -20.58 -8.98
CA LYS A 411 35.59 -20.78 -8.96
C LYS A 411 35.14 -21.12 -7.54
N THR A 412 34.30 -20.27 -6.95
CA THR A 412 33.77 -20.45 -5.59
C THR A 412 32.28 -20.71 -5.57
N GLN A 413 31.55 -20.46 -6.65
CA GLN A 413 30.09 -20.65 -6.74
C GLN A 413 29.72 -21.44 -7.99
N ASP A 414 28.53 -22.03 -8.02
CA ASP A 414 28.00 -22.74 -9.21
C ASP A 414 26.87 -21.98 -9.90
N LYS A 415 26.27 -21.00 -9.23
CA LYS A 415 25.10 -20.26 -9.73
C LYS A 415 25.36 -18.77 -9.82
N ASP A 416 24.68 -18.15 -10.77
CA ASP A 416 24.63 -16.70 -10.86
C ASP A 416 23.86 -16.08 -9.67
N ILE A 417 23.84 -14.74 -9.63
CA ILE A 417 23.18 -13.99 -8.56
C ILE A 417 21.71 -14.40 -8.40
N LYS A 418 20.99 -14.57 -9.51
CA LYS A 418 19.59 -15.01 -9.49
C LYS A 418 19.45 -16.38 -8.83
N GLY A 419 20.22 -17.37 -9.28
CA GLY A 419 20.18 -18.72 -8.73
C GLY A 419 20.60 -18.79 -7.25
N GLN A 420 21.57 -17.96 -6.83
CA GLN A 420 21.94 -17.85 -5.42
C GLN A 420 20.80 -17.27 -4.56
N LEU A 421 20.13 -16.21 -5.03
CA LEU A 421 18.98 -15.60 -4.35
C LEU A 421 17.78 -16.56 -4.29
N GLU A 422 17.48 -17.27 -5.37
CA GLU A 422 16.43 -18.29 -5.42
C GLU A 422 16.70 -19.43 -4.43
N ASN A 423 17.98 -19.72 -4.16
CA ASN A 423 18.43 -20.71 -3.17
C ASN A 423 18.55 -20.16 -1.74
N GLY A 424 18.13 -18.92 -1.50
CA GLY A 424 18.01 -18.35 -0.15
C GLY A 424 19.20 -17.57 0.36
N ILE A 425 20.23 -17.37 -0.46
CA ILE A 425 21.36 -16.48 -0.12
C ILE A 425 20.88 -15.04 -0.02
N ARG A 426 21.31 -14.33 1.03
CA ARG A 426 20.94 -12.93 1.28
C ARG A 426 22.14 -12.06 1.69
N PHE A 427 23.35 -12.64 1.65
CA PHE A 427 24.59 -11.91 1.84
C PHE A 427 25.60 -12.19 0.72
N PHE A 428 26.19 -11.16 0.14
CA PHE A 428 27.21 -11.29 -0.91
C PHE A 428 28.57 -10.70 -0.52
N ASP A 429 29.65 -11.45 -0.72
CA ASP A 429 31.03 -10.93 -0.75
C ASP A 429 31.38 -10.58 -2.20
N ILE A 430 31.24 -9.30 -2.56
CA ILE A 430 31.45 -8.80 -3.92
C ILE A 430 32.87 -8.23 -4.06
N ARG A 431 33.63 -8.81 -4.99
CA ARG A 431 35.00 -8.40 -5.30
C ARG A 431 35.04 -7.76 -6.67
N LEU A 432 35.58 -6.54 -6.70
CA LEU A 432 35.52 -5.68 -7.86
C LEU A 432 36.91 -5.21 -8.29
N VAL A 433 37.02 -4.94 -9.58
CA VAL A 433 38.11 -4.19 -10.20
C VAL A 433 37.50 -3.17 -11.14
N LEU A 434 38.13 -2.00 -11.27
CA LEU A 434 37.82 -1.06 -12.34
C LEU A 434 38.69 -1.41 -13.54
N ASP A 435 38.06 -1.82 -14.65
CA ASP A 435 38.73 -2.20 -15.90
C ASP A 435 38.06 -1.46 -17.06
N GLY A 436 38.79 -0.51 -17.66
CA GLY A 436 38.29 0.33 -18.75
C GLY A 436 37.01 1.11 -18.37
N ASP A 437 37.02 1.76 -17.20
CA ASP A 437 35.88 2.49 -16.60
C ASP A 437 34.64 1.63 -16.26
N VAL A 438 34.75 0.31 -16.38
CA VAL A 438 33.68 -0.63 -16.02
C VAL A 438 34.05 -1.36 -14.74
N LEU A 439 33.14 -1.32 -13.75
CA LEU A 439 33.26 -2.14 -12.55
C LEU A 439 32.93 -3.59 -12.87
N LYS A 440 33.96 -4.44 -12.90
CA LYS A 440 33.86 -5.86 -13.21
C LYS A 440 34.07 -6.72 -11.96
N LEU A 441 33.48 -7.91 -11.97
CA LEU A 441 33.73 -8.91 -10.94
C LEU A 441 35.10 -9.54 -11.17
N CYS A 442 35.82 -9.83 -10.09
CA CYS A 442 37.16 -10.43 -10.18
C CYS A 442 37.49 -11.31 -8.97
N HIS A 443 38.50 -12.14 -9.14
CA HIS A 443 39.20 -12.81 -8.05
C HIS A 443 40.70 -12.55 -8.19
N SER A 444 41.27 -11.75 -7.30
CA SER A 444 42.62 -11.21 -7.43
C SER A 444 42.79 -10.54 -8.81
N SER A 445 43.83 -10.89 -9.58
CA SER A 445 44.07 -10.39 -10.93
C SER A 445 43.20 -11.02 -12.02
N VAL A 446 42.37 -12.02 -11.69
CA VAL A 446 41.50 -12.69 -12.66
C VAL A 446 40.19 -11.93 -12.78
N VAL A 447 39.97 -11.28 -13.92
CA VAL A 447 38.74 -10.55 -14.22
C VAL A 447 37.74 -11.46 -14.92
N PHE A 448 36.49 -11.41 -14.50
CA PHE A 448 35.40 -12.17 -15.13
C PHE A 448 34.68 -11.30 -16.16
N ASP A 449 34.09 -11.93 -17.18
CA ASP A 449 33.22 -11.25 -18.16
C ASP A 449 31.83 -10.99 -17.55
N ARG A 450 31.81 -10.20 -16.47
CA ARG A 450 30.65 -9.88 -15.64
C ARG A 450 30.84 -8.51 -15.02
N THR A 451 29.77 -7.74 -14.94
CA THR A 451 29.78 -6.37 -14.42
C THR A 451 29.00 -6.26 -13.13
N PHE A 452 29.42 -5.36 -12.25
CA PHE A 452 28.71 -5.09 -11.01
C PHE A 452 27.28 -4.58 -11.28
N HIS A 453 27.12 -3.72 -12.30
CA HIS A 453 25.83 -3.14 -12.65
C HIS A 453 24.81 -4.18 -13.15
N LYS A 454 25.14 -4.89 -14.23
CA LYS A 454 24.20 -5.80 -14.90
C LYS A 454 24.00 -7.10 -14.11
N ASP A 455 25.09 -7.71 -13.68
CA ASP A 455 25.03 -9.09 -13.19
C ASP A 455 24.74 -9.16 -11.68
N VAL A 456 25.01 -8.08 -10.92
CA VAL A 456 24.76 -8.02 -9.48
C VAL A 456 23.63 -7.07 -9.13
N LEU A 457 23.78 -5.76 -9.38
CA LEU A 457 22.82 -4.76 -8.93
C LEU A 457 21.45 -4.94 -9.61
N ARG A 458 21.42 -5.09 -10.94
CA ARG A 458 20.16 -5.29 -11.68
C ARG A 458 19.48 -6.61 -11.32
N ALA A 459 20.24 -7.71 -11.28
CA ALA A 459 19.71 -9.02 -10.90
C ALA A 459 19.12 -9.02 -9.48
N THR A 460 19.79 -8.34 -8.54
CA THR A 460 19.31 -8.17 -7.16
C THR A 460 18.06 -7.29 -7.11
N ALA A 461 18.01 -6.20 -7.86
CA ALA A 461 16.84 -5.32 -7.95
C ALA A 461 15.62 -6.06 -8.52
N ASP A 462 15.81 -6.85 -9.58
CA ASP A 462 14.74 -7.68 -10.16
C ASP A 462 14.22 -8.71 -9.14
N PHE A 463 15.12 -9.36 -8.39
CA PHE A 463 14.73 -10.26 -7.31
C PHE A 463 13.94 -9.56 -6.20
N LEU A 464 14.38 -8.39 -5.73
CA LEU A 464 13.70 -7.63 -4.67
C LEU A 464 12.35 -7.07 -5.12
N ARG A 465 12.19 -6.75 -6.41
CA ARG A 465 10.89 -6.40 -6.99
C ARG A 465 9.90 -7.58 -6.88
N ASP A 466 10.36 -8.78 -7.22
CA ASP A 466 9.52 -9.98 -7.25
C ASP A 466 9.33 -10.59 -5.84
N HIS A 467 10.23 -10.26 -4.90
CA HIS A 467 10.23 -10.73 -3.52
C HIS A 467 10.39 -9.58 -2.52
N PRO A 468 9.37 -8.70 -2.37
CA PRO A 468 9.45 -7.49 -1.53
C PRO A 468 9.60 -7.77 -0.03
N SER A 469 9.37 -9.01 0.41
CA SER A 469 9.64 -9.44 1.79
C SER A 469 11.13 -9.61 2.08
N GLU A 470 11.98 -9.66 1.06
CA GLU A 470 13.39 -10.00 1.22
C GLU A 470 14.27 -8.75 1.27
N THR A 471 15.51 -8.91 1.73
CA THR A 471 16.55 -7.90 1.67
C THR A 471 17.88 -8.56 1.30
N VAL A 472 18.80 -7.83 0.69
CA VAL A 472 20.12 -8.36 0.34
C VAL A 472 21.21 -7.46 0.91
N ILE A 473 22.14 -8.05 1.64
CA ILE A 473 23.31 -7.34 2.17
C ILE A 473 24.50 -7.70 1.31
N MET A 474 25.35 -6.74 0.98
CA MET A 474 26.58 -7.03 0.26
C MET A 474 27.73 -6.20 0.79
N THR A 475 28.88 -6.85 0.95
CA THR A 475 30.14 -6.15 1.12
C THR A 475 30.82 -6.01 -0.23
N ILE A 476 31.39 -4.83 -0.50
CA ILE A 476 32.22 -4.60 -1.68
C ILE A 476 33.67 -4.42 -1.27
N LYS A 477 34.58 -5.04 -2.04
CA LYS A 477 36.02 -4.90 -1.90
C LYS A 477 36.65 -4.67 -3.27
N ARG A 478 37.57 -3.72 -3.36
CA ARG A 478 38.49 -3.64 -4.50
C ARG A 478 39.54 -4.74 -4.36
N ASP A 479 39.59 -5.64 -5.32
CA ASP A 479 40.53 -6.77 -5.29
C ASP A 479 41.82 -6.49 -6.06
N HIS A 480 41.76 -5.60 -7.04
CA HIS A 480 42.90 -5.17 -7.82
C HIS A 480 42.81 -3.69 -8.22
N ASP A 481 43.96 -3.07 -8.52
CA ASP A 481 44.08 -1.65 -8.86
C ASP A 481 44.89 -1.46 -10.14
N TYR A 482 44.23 -1.56 -11.30
CA TYR A 482 44.88 -1.36 -12.59
C TYR A 482 45.32 0.09 -12.83
N ASP A 483 44.62 1.05 -12.22
CA ASP A 483 44.93 2.46 -12.35
C ASP A 483 46.12 2.90 -11.50
N HIS A 484 46.53 2.07 -10.52
CA HIS A 484 47.57 2.36 -9.55
C HIS A 484 47.39 3.72 -8.85
N ASP A 485 46.15 4.19 -8.71
CA ASP A 485 45.79 5.52 -8.19
C ASP A 485 45.37 5.48 -6.71
N GLY A 486 45.58 4.35 -6.05
CA GLY A 486 45.14 4.12 -4.68
C GLY A 486 43.63 3.93 -4.56
N GLY A 487 42.92 3.67 -5.66
CA GLY A 487 41.48 3.39 -5.72
C GLY A 487 40.59 4.62 -5.90
N ASN A 488 41.13 5.76 -6.33
CA ASN A 488 40.36 7.01 -6.47
C ASN A 488 39.29 6.88 -7.58
N LYS A 489 39.69 6.46 -8.78
CA LYS A 489 38.77 6.22 -9.89
C LYS A 489 37.76 5.13 -9.57
N TYR A 490 38.22 4.04 -8.94
CA TYR A 490 37.33 2.98 -8.49
C TYR A 490 36.22 3.50 -7.55
N ARG A 491 36.56 4.30 -6.53
CA ARG A 491 35.57 4.89 -5.63
C ARG A 491 34.60 5.81 -6.35
N ALA A 492 35.09 6.64 -7.27
CA ALA A 492 34.24 7.51 -8.09
C ALA A 492 33.28 6.68 -8.97
N ALA A 493 33.77 5.61 -9.59
CA ALA A 493 32.96 4.71 -10.40
C ALA A 493 31.87 4.01 -9.57
N VAL A 494 32.17 3.58 -8.33
CA VAL A 494 31.17 3.00 -7.42
C VAL A 494 30.11 4.03 -7.05
N GLY A 495 30.51 5.23 -6.63
CA GLY A 495 29.54 6.30 -6.32
C GLY A 495 28.64 6.63 -7.51
N ASN A 496 29.19 6.68 -8.72
CA ASN A 496 28.43 6.94 -9.94
C ASN A 496 27.44 5.83 -10.25
N ILE A 497 27.87 4.56 -10.24
CA ILE A 497 27.02 3.44 -10.68
C ILE A 497 25.83 3.22 -9.75
N LEU A 498 25.99 3.47 -8.45
CA LEU A 498 24.92 3.35 -7.46
C LEU A 498 23.85 4.44 -7.59
N ASN A 499 24.15 5.51 -8.34
CA ASN A 499 23.22 6.63 -8.57
C ASN A 499 22.74 6.73 -10.03
N ALA A 500 23.36 5.99 -10.96
CA ALA A 500 23.16 6.16 -12.39
C ALA A 500 21.84 5.57 -12.93
N ASP A 501 21.42 4.39 -12.46
CA ASP A 501 20.18 3.73 -12.91
C ASP A 501 19.02 4.02 -11.93
N PRO A 502 18.00 4.81 -12.32
CA PRO A 502 16.83 5.09 -11.47
C PRO A 502 16.07 3.84 -11.04
N TYR A 503 16.07 2.79 -11.87
CA TYR A 503 15.42 1.53 -11.53
C TYR A 503 16.14 0.81 -10.39
N ILE A 504 17.47 0.79 -10.38
CA ILE A 504 18.26 0.16 -9.32
C ILE A 504 18.25 1.03 -8.06
N LYS A 505 18.34 2.35 -8.23
CA LYS A 505 18.44 3.32 -7.13
C LYS A 505 17.33 3.18 -6.10
N GLN A 506 16.10 2.90 -6.52
CA GLN A 506 14.98 2.70 -5.59
C GLN A 506 15.12 1.44 -4.74
N TYR A 507 15.98 0.48 -5.10
CA TYR A 507 16.26 -0.73 -4.33
C TYR A 507 17.52 -0.61 -3.48
N ILE A 508 18.30 0.47 -3.58
CA ILE A 508 19.48 0.66 -2.71
C ILE A 508 19.01 1.23 -1.37
N ALA A 509 19.43 0.59 -0.28
CA ALA A 509 19.14 1.06 1.07
C ALA A 509 19.87 2.39 1.35
N GLY A 510 19.28 3.21 2.22
CA GLY A 510 19.92 4.43 2.71
C GLY A 510 21.08 4.15 3.66
N ALA A 511 21.35 5.12 4.54
CA ALA A 511 22.34 5.00 5.60
C ALA A 511 22.10 3.73 6.45
N PHE A 512 23.16 2.98 6.72
CA PHE A 512 23.14 1.90 7.70
C PHE A 512 22.73 2.44 9.09
N SER A 513 22.12 1.61 9.92
CA SER A 513 21.93 1.91 11.34
C SER A 513 22.28 0.68 12.17
N PRO A 514 22.92 0.82 13.35
CA PRO A 514 23.18 -0.29 14.25
C PRO A 514 21.92 -1.12 14.55
N ASP A 515 20.81 -0.45 14.80
CA ASP A 515 19.51 -1.02 15.15
C ASP A 515 18.59 -1.29 13.94
N LEU A 516 19.17 -1.44 12.74
CA LEU A 516 18.41 -1.67 11.52
C LEU A 516 17.52 -2.92 11.64
N THR A 517 16.24 -2.75 11.36
CA THR A 517 15.23 -3.80 11.42
C THR A 517 14.89 -4.33 10.02
N MET A 518 14.19 -5.47 9.95
CA MET A 518 13.64 -5.99 8.69
C MET A 518 12.72 -4.96 8.02
N GLY A 519 11.83 -4.31 8.76
CA GLY A 519 10.90 -3.32 8.22
C GLY A 519 11.59 -2.14 7.54
N ASP A 520 12.78 -1.76 8.04
CA ASP A 520 13.56 -0.65 7.48
C ASP A 520 14.20 -0.99 6.11
N ILE A 521 14.47 -2.27 5.85
CA ILE A 521 15.36 -2.70 4.75
C ILE A 521 14.70 -3.68 3.75
N ARG A 522 13.48 -4.15 4.00
CA ARG A 522 12.73 -4.99 3.06
C ARG A 522 12.59 -4.33 1.69
N GLY A 523 12.72 -5.13 0.65
CA GLY A 523 12.75 -4.66 -0.73
C GLY A 523 13.98 -3.81 -1.05
N LYS A 524 15.02 -3.79 -0.21
CA LYS A 524 16.25 -3.03 -0.45
C LYS A 524 17.50 -3.91 -0.36
N MET A 525 18.57 -3.43 -0.98
CA MET A 525 19.92 -3.96 -0.85
C MET A 525 20.84 -2.99 -0.11
N LEU A 526 21.52 -3.48 0.93
CA LEU A 526 22.48 -2.72 1.73
C LEU A 526 23.90 -2.99 1.24
N ILE A 527 24.63 -1.93 0.89
CA ILE A 527 25.94 -2.04 0.26
C ILE A 527 27.00 -1.42 1.17
N VAL A 528 27.90 -2.24 1.71
CA VAL A 528 28.91 -1.81 2.68
C VAL A 528 30.32 -1.94 2.09
N SER A 529 31.12 -0.88 2.14
CA SER A 529 32.53 -0.95 1.71
C SER A 529 33.41 -1.64 2.76
N ARG A 530 34.31 -2.54 2.33
CA ARG A 530 35.35 -3.15 3.19
C ARG A 530 36.64 -2.32 3.31
N GLU A 531 36.74 -1.21 2.58
CA GLU A 531 37.98 -0.43 2.44
C GLU A 531 37.95 0.90 3.22
N GLY A 532 37.06 1.05 4.21
CA GLY A 532 37.09 2.21 5.11
C GLY A 532 36.53 3.53 4.56
N TRP A 533 35.73 3.51 3.48
CA TRP A 533 35.27 4.74 2.79
C TRP A 533 33.76 4.76 2.47
N TYR A 534 33.18 5.95 2.21
CA TYR A 534 31.74 6.26 2.32
C TYR A 534 30.89 6.37 1.02
N SER A 535 31.35 5.95 -0.16
CA SER A 535 30.67 6.20 -1.45
C SER A 535 29.49 5.25 -1.77
N THR A 536 29.11 4.34 -0.86
CA THR A 536 27.99 3.42 -1.06
C THR A 536 26.63 3.93 -0.58
N ASN A 537 26.56 5.17 -0.06
CA ASN A 537 25.41 5.77 0.64
C ASN A 537 24.99 5.06 1.94
N SER A 538 25.32 3.79 2.15
CA SER A 538 24.95 3.04 3.36
C SER A 538 25.99 3.14 4.48
N GLY A 539 27.20 2.63 4.28
CA GLY A 539 28.19 2.52 5.34
C GLY A 539 29.48 1.81 4.93
N TRP A 540 30.43 1.72 5.86
CA TRP A 540 31.74 1.11 5.63
C TRP A 540 32.29 0.40 6.86
N ILE A 541 33.22 -0.51 6.62
CA ILE A 541 33.98 -1.21 7.65
C ILE A 541 35.34 -0.54 7.75
N THR A 542 35.73 -0.15 8.97
CA THR A 542 36.91 0.71 9.19
C THR A 542 38.24 0.00 8.92
N SER A 543 38.34 -1.27 9.26
CA SER A 543 39.53 -2.08 8.97
C SER A 543 39.17 -3.55 8.77
N TRP A 544 39.90 -4.22 7.86
CA TRP A 544 39.78 -5.64 7.59
C TRP A 544 41.18 -6.28 7.57
N PRO A 545 41.74 -6.63 8.75
CA PRO A 545 43.05 -7.26 8.85
C PRO A 545 43.15 -8.58 8.07
N ASP A 546 44.31 -8.83 7.49
CA ASP A 546 44.56 -10.03 6.69
C ASP A 546 44.61 -11.31 7.55
N ASN A 547 43.99 -12.37 7.01
CA ASN A 547 44.03 -13.77 7.45
C ASN A 547 43.93 -14.00 8.97
N ARG A 548 42.88 -13.49 9.62
CA ARG A 548 42.67 -13.65 11.06
C ARG A 548 41.22 -13.48 11.50
N GLN A 549 40.94 -13.84 12.76
CA GLN A 549 39.75 -13.39 13.48
C GLN A 549 39.98 -12.00 14.07
N PHE A 550 38.98 -11.12 14.01
CA PHE A 550 39.10 -9.77 14.55
C PHE A 550 37.73 -9.13 14.88
N SER A 551 37.79 -8.03 15.63
CA SER A 551 36.67 -7.11 15.84
C SER A 551 37.02 -5.76 15.23
N THR A 552 36.06 -5.12 14.57
CA THR A 552 36.22 -3.83 13.88
C THR A 552 34.93 -3.03 14.00
N THR A 553 34.90 -1.85 13.38
CA THR A 553 33.73 -0.97 13.41
C THR A 553 33.01 -1.00 12.06
N LEU A 554 31.70 -1.26 12.09
CA LEU A 554 30.78 -0.97 11.01
C LEU A 554 30.21 0.43 11.23
N ALA A 555 30.57 1.36 10.36
CA ALA A 555 30.20 2.77 10.43
C ALA A 555 29.15 3.10 9.37
N SER A 556 28.25 4.02 9.71
CA SER A 556 27.24 4.57 8.82
C SER A 556 27.66 5.94 8.27
N THR A 557 27.04 6.33 7.16
CA THR A 557 27.15 7.69 6.60
C THR A 557 26.58 8.78 7.52
N ASN A 558 25.79 8.41 8.54
CA ASN A 558 25.34 9.34 9.59
C ASN A 558 26.23 9.34 10.86
N TYR A 559 27.42 8.74 10.80
CA TYR A 559 28.39 8.61 11.90
C TYR A 559 27.96 7.69 13.06
N SER A 560 26.80 7.02 12.98
CA SER A 560 26.50 5.92 13.90
C SER A 560 27.41 4.73 13.61
N THR A 561 27.75 3.98 14.66
CA THR A 561 28.69 2.87 14.58
C THR A 561 28.23 1.69 15.41
N THR A 562 28.60 0.49 15.00
CA THR A 562 28.48 -0.72 15.81
C THR A 562 29.71 -1.62 15.65
N THR A 563 29.87 -2.56 16.57
CA THR A 563 30.93 -3.56 16.52
C THR A 563 30.58 -4.65 15.49
N LEU A 564 31.54 -4.97 14.63
CA LEU A 564 31.50 -6.10 13.72
C LEU A 564 32.60 -7.10 14.11
N HIS A 565 32.23 -8.34 14.34
CA HIS A 565 33.15 -9.46 14.56
C HIS A 565 33.26 -10.32 13.31
N VAL A 566 34.50 -10.58 12.90
CA VAL A 566 34.79 -11.29 11.66
C VAL A 566 35.71 -12.47 11.92
N GLU A 567 35.38 -13.61 11.33
CA GLU A 567 36.30 -14.73 11.15
C GLU A 567 36.62 -14.91 9.66
N ASP A 568 37.82 -14.48 9.26
CA ASP A 568 38.33 -14.53 7.88
C ASP A 568 39.76 -15.11 7.83
N THR A 569 40.03 -16.14 8.63
CA THR A 569 41.29 -16.88 8.57
C THR A 569 41.22 -17.86 7.39
N TYR A 570 41.53 -17.39 6.18
CA TYR A 570 41.40 -18.17 4.95
C TYR A 570 42.61 -19.06 4.63
N LYS A 571 43.76 -18.89 5.30
CA LYS A 571 44.99 -19.66 5.11
C LYS A 571 45.41 -20.32 6.43
N CYS A 572 44.91 -21.53 6.67
CA CYS A 572 45.16 -22.33 7.87
C CYS A 572 44.89 -23.83 7.60
N ARG A 573 45.08 -24.70 8.61
CA ARG A 573 44.68 -26.12 8.52
C ARG A 573 43.16 -26.24 8.67
N ALA A 574 42.56 -27.27 8.06
CA ALA A 574 41.11 -27.45 8.07
C ALA A 574 40.51 -27.55 9.48
N GLY A 575 41.14 -28.31 10.38
CA GLY A 575 40.70 -28.42 11.78
C GLY A 575 40.73 -27.09 12.52
N ASP A 576 41.77 -26.28 12.29
CA ASP A 576 41.87 -24.92 12.86
C ASP A 576 40.75 -24.05 12.31
N LYS A 577 40.45 -24.14 11.00
CA LYS A 577 39.35 -23.38 10.39
C LYS A 577 38.01 -23.72 11.01
N VAL A 578 37.70 -25.01 11.17
CA VAL A 578 36.46 -25.47 11.80
C VAL A 578 36.34 -24.94 13.23
N ASN A 579 37.43 -24.95 14.00
CA ASN A 579 37.45 -24.42 15.36
C ASN A 579 37.21 -22.90 15.40
N LEU A 580 37.85 -22.14 14.53
CA LEU A 580 37.68 -20.68 14.45
C LEU A 580 36.25 -20.30 14.03
N VAL A 581 35.69 -21.00 13.04
CA VAL A 581 34.27 -20.86 12.66
C VAL A 581 33.37 -21.10 13.88
N ARG A 582 33.58 -22.21 14.61
CA ARG A 582 32.80 -22.52 15.81
C ARG A 582 32.91 -21.43 16.87
N GLN A 583 34.11 -20.92 17.13
CA GLN A 583 34.34 -19.85 18.11
C GLN A 583 33.55 -18.59 17.77
N ASN A 584 33.56 -18.15 16.51
CA ASN A 584 32.80 -16.97 16.10
C ASN A 584 31.28 -17.19 16.17
N LEU A 585 30.79 -18.40 15.85
CA LEU A 585 29.38 -18.77 16.00
C LEU A 585 28.91 -18.79 17.46
N ILE A 586 29.75 -19.29 18.37
CA ILE A 586 29.48 -19.25 19.82
C ILE A 586 29.43 -17.80 20.29
N LYS A 587 30.40 -16.97 19.90
CA LYS A 587 30.43 -15.53 20.24
C LYS A 587 29.17 -14.81 19.75
N ALA A 588 28.71 -15.10 18.53
CA ALA A 588 27.46 -14.56 18.00
C ALA A 588 26.24 -14.99 18.85
N SER A 589 26.23 -16.24 19.29
CA SER A 589 25.15 -16.80 20.11
C SER A 589 25.14 -16.25 21.54
N GLU A 590 26.31 -15.97 22.13
CA GLU A 590 26.46 -15.29 23.41
C GLU A 590 25.93 -13.84 23.34
N ALA A 591 26.24 -13.12 22.26
CA ALA A 591 25.75 -11.76 22.03
C ALA A 591 24.25 -11.71 21.65
N TYR A 592 23.64 -12.84 21.29
CA TYR A 592 22.27 -12.90 20.76
C TYR A 592 21.23 -12.31 21.70
N GLY A 593 21.32 -12.64 22.99
CA GLY A 593 20.39 -12.14 24.03
C GLY A 593 20.70 -10.74 24.55
N GLY A 594 21.84 -10.15 24.14
CA GLY A 594 22.28 -8.83 24.58
C GLY A 594 21.60 -7.68 23.81
N MET A 595 21.50 -6.51 24.45
CA MET A 595 20.94 -5.30 23.86
C MET A 595 21.84 -4.66 22.79
N ALA A 596 23.15 -4.96 22.81
CA ALA A 596 24.10 -4.39 21.85
C ALA A 596 23.83 -4.93 20.43
N PRO A 597 23.76 -4.06 19.41
CA PRO A 597 23.49 -4.43 18.03
C PRO A 597 24.76 -4.91 17.30
N GLU A 598 25.46 -5.89 17.87
CA GLU A 598 26.71 -6.42 17.33
C GLU A 598 26.46 -7.29 16.09
N TRP A 599 27.33 -7.16 15.09
CA TRP A 599 27.28 -7.92 13.84
C TRP A 599 28.35 -8.99 13.80
N PHE A 600 28.06 -10.10 13.11
CA PHE A 600 28.95 -11.23 12.97
C PHE A 600 29.01 -11.68 11.52
N ILE A 601 30.21 -11.75 10.95
CA ILE A 601 30.48 -12.32 9.62
C ILE A 601 31.47 -13.46 9.78
N THR A 602 31.10 -14.66 9.34
CA THR A 602 31.92 -15.86 9.48
C THR A 602 32.13 -16.48 8.10
N PHE A 603 33.38 -16.57 7.65
CA PHE A 603 33.72 -17.28 6.41
C PHE A 603 34.05 -18.74 6.72
N CYS A 604 33.34 -19.69 6.13
CA CYS A 604 33.73 -21.11 6.09
C CYS A 604 34.83 -21.37 5.06
N SER A 605 34.89 -20.53 4.02
CA SER A 605 35.88 -20.64 2.94
C SER A 605 37.31 -20.54 3.46
N TYR A 606 38.20 -21.36 2.90
CA TYR A 606 39.64 -21.31 3.14
C TYR A 606 40.40 -21.90 1.94
N THR A 607 41.73 -21.82 1.98
CA THR A 607 42.66 -22.12 0.87
C THR A 607 43.77 -23.10 1.28
N GLY A 608 43.62 -23.75 2.44
CA GLY A 608 44.67 -24.61 3.02
C GLY A 608 45.84 -23.84 3.65
N PRO A 609 46.75 -24.53 4.34
CA PRO A 609 47.86 -23.90 5.06
C PRO A 609 48.86 -23.21 4.12
N ASN A 610 48.96 -23.68 2.88
CA ASN A 610 49.85 -23.12 1.87
C ASN A 610 49.19 -22.07 0.98
N GLY A 611 47.87 -21.86 1.09
CA GLY A 611 47.14 -20.86 0.30
C GLY A 611 46.92 -21.22 -1.17
N ILE A 612 46.95 -22.52 -1.51
CA ILE A 612 46.85 -23.03 -2.89
C ILE A 612 45.72 -24.05 -3.08
N GLY A 613 44.95 -24.31 -2.03
CA GLY A 613 43.84 -25.25 -2.05
C GLY A 613 42.67 -24.71 -2.87
N THR A 614 42.09 -25.57 -3.70
CA THR A 614 41.04 -25.16 -4.63
C THR A 614 39.68 -25.23 -3.96
N PRO A 615 38.79 -24.22 -4.14
CA PRO A 615 37.53 -24.12 -3.41
C PRO A 615 36.70 -25.41 -3.43
N ASN A 616 36.55 -26.04 -4.60
CA ASN A 616 35.74 -27.25 -4.77
C ASN A 616 36.21 -28.46 -3.95
N VAL A 617 37.51 -28.54 -3.64
CA VAL A 617 38.10 -29.61 -2.83
C VAL A 617 38.05 -29.22 -1.36
N VAL A 618 38.54 -28.03 -1.04
CA VAL A 618 38.75 -27.60 0.35
C VAL A 618 37.43 -27.43 1.10
N THR A 619 36.34 -27.03 0.43
CA THR A 619 35.01 -26.93 1.04
C THR A 619 34.56 -28.26 1.66
N GLY A 620 34.98 -29.41 1.11
CA GLY A 620 34.70 -30.74 1.65
C GLY A 620 35.41 -31.07 2.96
N TYR A 621 36.45 -30.32 3.35
CA TYR A 621 37.15 -30.51 4.63
C TYR A 621 36.60 -29.66 5.77
N VAL A 622 35.72 -28.68 5.48
CA VAL A 622 35.20 -27.73 6.49
C VAL A 622 33.69 -27.80 6.57
N ASP A 623 32.97 -27.67 5.46
CA ASP A 623 31.52 -27.51 5.44
C ASP A 623 30.74 -28.66 6.08
N PRO A 624 31.11 -29.95 5.89
CA PRO A 624 30.44 -31.05 6.60
C PRO A 624 30.55 -30.92 8.12
N TYR A 625 31.70 -30.48 8.64
CA TYR A 625 31.91 -30.31 10.07
C TYR A 625 31.19 -29.06 10.60
N VAL A 626 31.13 -27.98 9.82
CA VAL A 626 30.33 -26.81 10.15
C VAL A 626 28.85 -27.17 10.20
N LYS A 627 28.35 -27.96 9.24
CA LYS A 627 26.98 -28.49 9.29
C LYS A 627 26.72 -29.30 10.55
N ASP A 628 27.67 -30.14 10.94
CA ASP A 628 27.59 -30.91 12.18
C ASP A 628 27.53 -30.02 13.42
N ILE A 629 28.31 -28.94 13.47
CA ILE A 629 28.24 -27.93 14.52
C ILE A 629 26.84 -27.29 14.56
N LEU A 630 26.32 -26.82 13.42
CA LEU A 630 24.99 -26.21 13.34
C LEU A 630 23.86 -27.14 13.83
N ASN A 631 23.99 -28.45 13.57
CA ASN A 631 22.98 -29.44 13.94
C ASN A 631 23.07 -29.91 15.39
N LYS A 632 24.30 -30.05 15.93
CA LYS A 632 24.55 -30.75 17.20
C LYS A 632 24.84 -29.80 18.36
N ASP A 633 25.34 -28.59 18.09
CA ASP A 633 25.72 -27.67 19.16
C ASP A 633 24.50 -26.94 19.74
N GLN A 634 24.12 -27.34 20.95
CA GLN A 634 22.96 -26.79 21.65
C GLN A 634 23.17 -25.36 22.17
N GLN A 635 24.40 -24.83 22.15
CA GLN A 635 24.70 -23.47 22.58
C GLN A 635 24.31 -22.43 21.53
N LEU A 636 24.23 -22.83 20.26
CA LEU A 636 23.98 -21.89 19.18
C LEU A 636 22.55 -21.34 19.22
N ARG A 637 22.43 -20.03 18.99
CA ARG A 637 21.17 -19.27 18.93
C ARG A 637 21.04 -18.50 17.62
N THR A 638 22.16 -18.05 17.07
CA THR A 638 22.26 -17.44 15.74
C THR A 638 23.59 -17.82 15.12
N THR A 639 23.66 -17.81 13.80
CA THR A 639 24.94 -17.91 13.08
C THR A 639 25.54 -16.53 12.77
N GLY A 640 24.78 -15.45 13.00
CA GLY A 640 25.03 -14.19 12.29
C GLY A 640 25.03 -14.42 10.78
N ILE A 641 25.90 -13.73 10.07
CA ILE A 641 26.12 -13.96 8.63
C ILE A 641 27.15 -15.08 8.47
N LEU A 642 26.77 -16.18 7.80
CA LEU A 642 27.65 -17.32 7.54
C LEU A 642 27.84 -17.50 6.03
N LEU A 643 29.10 -17.37 5.59
CA LEU A 643 29.49 -17.46 4.18
C LEU A 643 30.14 -18.79 3.86
N PHE A 644 29.76 -19.37 2.72
CA PHE A 644 30.36 -20.61 2.22
C PHE A 644 30.60 -20.54 0.70
N ASN A 645 31.43 -21.47 0.21
CA ASN A 645 31.55 -21.73 -1.22
C ASN A 645 30.39 -22.63 -1.66
N PHE A 646 30.04 -22.55 -2.95
CA PHE A 646 29.07 -23.36 -3.67
C PHE A 646 27.73 -23.47 -2.96
N GLU A 647 26.90 -22.45 -3.13
CA GLU A 647 25.63 -22.39 -2.42
C GLU A 647 24.76 -23.65 -2.62
N GLY A 648 24.15 -24.10 -1.51
CA GLY A 648 23.38 -25.35 -1.49
C GLY A 648 24.20 -26.63 -1.27
N TRP A 649 25.53 -26.60 -1.41
CA TRP A 649 26.37 -27.74 -1.04
C TRP A 649 26.23 -28.04 0.45
N TYR A 650 26.20 -29.33 0.77
CA TYR A 650 25.94 -29.88 2.12
C TYR A 650 24.63 -29.42 2.77
N GLY A 651 23.78 -28.62 2.11
CA GLY A 651 22.55 -28.08 2.67
C GLY A 651 22.74 -26.96 3.70
N LEU A 652 23.93 -26.33 3.78
CA LEU A 652 24.23 -25.30 4.78
C LEU A 652 23.24 -24.13 4.75
N THR A 653 22.83 -23.68 3.56
CA THR A 653 21.85 -22.58 3.41
C THR A 653 20.56 -22.84 4.20
N LYS A 654 20.02 -24.07 4.11
CA LYS A 654 18.81 -24.45 4.83
C LYS A 654 19.04 -24.50 6.33
N GLU A 655 20.18 -25.01 6.77
CA GLU A 655 20.50 -25.09 8.20
C GLU A 655 20.64 -23.70 8.83
N VAL A 656 21.30 -22.76 8.15
CA VAL A 656 21.40 -21.36 8.59
C VAL A 656 20.03 -20.72 8.73
N ILE A 657 19.16 -20.84 7.70
CA ILE A 657 17.83 -20.24 7.72
C ILE A 657 16.97 -20.75 8.90
N LYS A 658 17.09 -22.03 9.27
CA LYS A 658 16.31 -22.63 10.38
C LYS A 658 16.54 -21.95 11.73
N PHE A 659 17.72 -21.36 11.98
CA PHE A 659 18.00 -20.67 13.24
C PHE A 659 17.03 -19.51 13.50
N ASN A 660 16.60 -18.81 12.45
CA ASN A 660 15.66 -17.69 12.57
C ASN A 660 14.29 -18.10 13.12
N LYS A 661 13.86 -19.36 12.91
CA LYS A 661 12.60 -19.89 13.46
C LYS A 661 12.79 -20.51 14.84
N LYS A 662 13.91 -21.19 15.07
CA LYS A 662 14.17 -21.96 16.29
C LYS A 662 14.36 -21.07 17.52
N PHE A 663 14.93 -19.88 17.33
CA PHE A 663 15.27 -18.97 18.43
C PHE A 663 14.88 -17.54 18.07
N PRO A 664 13.59 -17.17 18.09
CA PRO A 664 13.21 -15.78 17.82
C PRO A 664 13.85 -14.83 18.85
N PRO A 665 14.39 -13.68 18.42
CA PRO A 665 14.97 -12.71 19.36
C PRO A 665 13.85 -12.08 20.21
N LYS A 666 14.19 -11.54 21.37
CA LYS A 666 13.23 -10.70 22.11
C LYS A 666 12.93 -9.46 21.26
N LEU A 667 11.66 -9.22 20.99
CA LEU A 667 11.22 -8.03 20.26
C LEU A 667 11.61 -6.76 21.04
N ILE A 668 12.03 -5.72 20.33
CA ILE A 668 12.42 -4.46 20.96
C ILE A 668 11.17 -3.82 21.58
N GLN A 669 11.23 -3.45 22.86
CA GLN A 669 10.18 -2.70 23.55
C GLN A 669 10.19 -1.21 23.13
N ARG A 670 9.99 -0.92 21.83
CA ARG A 670 9.88 0.46 21.33
C ARG A 670 8.47 1.04 21.36
N TYR A 671 7.45 0.20 21.58
CA TYR A 671 6.04 0.55 21.37
C TYR A 671 5.15 0.20 22.57
N GLU A 672 5.66 0.25 23.80
CA GLU A 672 4.83 0.04 25.00
C GLU A 672 4.08 1.31 25.45
N ASP A 673 4.28 2.45 24.79
CA ASP A 673 3.68 3.75 25.14
C ASP A 673 2.56 4.23 24.19
N GLU A 674 2.01 3.36 23.32
CA GLU A 674 0.84 3.70 22.45
C GLU A 674 -0.50 3.12 22.94
#